data_AF-A0A820A0D3-F1
#
_entry.id   AF-A0A820A0D3-F1
#
_cell.length_a   1.000
_cell.length_b   1.000
_cell.length_c   1.000
_cell.angle_alpha   90.00
_cell.angle_beta   90.00
_cell.angle_gamma   90.00
#
_symmetry.space_group_name_H-M   'P 1'
#
loop_
_entity.id
_entity.type
_entity.pdbx_description
1 polymer ?
#
loop_
_entity_poly.entity_id
_entity_poly.type
_entity_poly.pdbx_seq_one_letter_code
_entity_poly.pdbx_strand_id
1 'polypeptide(L)'
;WIWTIVGILVFCLSIALSSPTHFDSNRMVQALNDDQKHSPIHQIEELSLESNEDLYFIENDSGEEELNEKISSRKISTKKHSSEEKSSKEKPGKEKPSKEKPGKEKAPKPHSSEEKPGKGKVPKQSSSEEKPTKGKAPKPNSSEEKPSKEKPAPTCSDHIRNSYETDQDCGGPLCPKCSIGKSCKVGSDCISEVCTSNICNAPTCNDTIKNQDETDVDCGGERCPKCANTKVCRRPLDCSSGVCLSNICQVPSCMDGVQNQDETDVDCGGESCLKCADTKTCNNAFDCSSGVCSANICQTPSCMDGIQNQNETDVDCGGEECSKCPDTRACFNPSDCSSGVCSADICEAPSCMDGVKNQDETDVDCGGEGCPKCADTQVCRRPPDCSSGVCTSNICQTPSCMDGVKNQDETDVDCGGEGCHKCDDTKVCRNASDCSSAMCVSNICQIPSCMDGVKNQDETDVDCGGEVCPKCYDTQVCGNALDCYSRVCSANICQAPSCMDNVQNQNETDIDCGGEECPKCANTKVCYRTSDCSSGICSSNICEAPSCMNGVQNQNETDVDCGGDKCPKCANTKVCYSASDCFSGFCASNICQTPTCDDGIQNQKESDTDCGGETCAKCVDGKICNVASDCFSGVCVSNICQVPTCNDGVKNQNETDVDCGGQTCPK
;
A
#
# COMPACT_ATOMS: atom_id res chain seq x y z
N TRP A 1 -19.70 16.16 -54.71
CA TRP A 1 -20.25 16.61 -53.41
C TRP A 1 -19.84 15.67 -52.28
N ILE A 2 -20.41 14.48 -52.06
CA ILE A 2 -19.87 13.57 -51.01
C ILE A 2 -18.46 13.04 -51.37
N TRP A 3 -18.28 12.52 -52.59
CA TRP A 3 -16.99 12.00 -53.08
C TRP A 3 -15.83 13.02 -53.13
N THR A 4 -16.12 14.33 -53.07
CA THR A 4 -15.11 15.39 -53.05
C THR A 4 -14.55 15.70 -51.66
N ILE A 5 -15.19 15.23 -50.58
CA ILE A 5 -14.76 15.49 -49.19
C ILE A 5 -13.75 14.42 -48.73
N VAL A 6 -14.00 13.15 -49.09
CA VAL A 6 -13.14 12.01 -48.75
C VAL A 6 -11.71 12.19 -49.27
N GLY A 7 -11.55 12.73 -50.48
CA GLY A 7 -10.22 12.96 -51.09
C GLY A 7 -9.36 14.02 -50.40
N ILE A 8 -9.97 14.96 -49.66
CA ILE A 8 -9.23 16.05 -48.98
C ILE A 8 -8.69 15.57 -47.63
N LEU A 9 -9.49 14.80 -46.87
CA LEU A 9 -9.08 14.27 -45.57
C LEU A 9 -7.90 13.30 -45.67
N VAL A 10 -7.88 12.45 -46.72
CA VAL A 10 -6.75 11.53 -46.97
C VAL A 10 -5.46 12.28 -47.32
N PHE A 11 -5.56 13.41 -48.06
CA PHE A 11 -4.37 14.17 -48.48
C PHE A 11 -3.70 14.94 -47.32
N CYS A 12 -4.48 15.40 -46.34
CA CYS A 12 -3.94 16.07 -45.15
C CYS A 12 -3.20 15.10 -44.20
N LEU A 13 -3.59 13.83 -44.13
CA LEU A 13 -3.01 12.88 -43.18
C LEU A 13 -1.59 12.42 -43.57
N SER A 14 -1.22 12.51 -44.85
CA SER A 14 0.09 12.06 -45.36
C SER A 14 1.23 13.07 -45.24
N ILE A 15 0.96 14.31 -44.81
CA ILE A 15 1.97 15.40 -44.76
C ILE A 15 2.62 15.54 -43.37
N ALA A 16 2.05 14.92 -42.33
CA ALA A 16 2.50 15.05 -40.94
C ALA A 16 3.72 14.19 -40.54
N LEU A 17 4.30 13.39 -41.45
CA LEU A 17 5.38 12.44 -41.17
C LEU A 17 6.61 12.71 -42.04
N SER A 18 7.37 13.77 -41.74
CA SER A 18 8.62 14.11 -42.45
C SER A 18 9.64 14.88 -41.59
N SER A 19 10.17 14.19 -40.57
CA SER A 19 11.56 14.37 -40.08
C SER A 19 11.83 15.66 -39.23
N PRO A 20 13.04 15.92 -38.69
CA PRO A 20 13.22 15.73 -37.23
C PRO A 20 14.05 16.80 -36.48
N THR A 21 13.78 17.01 -35.18
CA THR A 21 14.69 17.75 -34.28
C THR A 21 14.74 17.18 -32.86
N HIS A 22 15.93 16.84 -32.38
CA HIS A 22 16.23 16.79 -30.95
C HIS A 22 16.12 18.20 -30.36
N PHE A 23 15.48 18.34 -29.19
CA PHE A 23 15.99 19.22 -28.13
C PHE A 23 15.54 18.71 -26.75
N ASP A 24 16.24 19.13 -25.70
CA ASP A 24 16.19 18.55 -24.36
C ASP A 24 15.88 19.63 -23.29
N SER A 25 15.74 19.23 -22.03
CA SER A 25 15.69 20.03 -20.81
C SER A 25 14.42 20.84 -20.50
N ASN A 26 13.51 20.18 -19.77
CA ASN A 26 13.35 20.41 -18.32
C ASN A 26 13.42 21.89 -17.82
N ARG A 27 12.30 22.64 -17.86
CA ARG A 27 11.95 23.64 -16.82
C ARG A 27 10.52 24.20 -16.90
N MET A 28 9.70 23.96 -15.85
CA MET A 28 9.13 24.99 -14.96
C MET A 28 7.88 24.50 -14.22
N VAL A 29 7.93 24.58 -12.89
CA VAL A 29 6.81 24.42 -11.96
C VAL A 29 6.61 25.75 -11.25
N GLN A 30 5.43 26.38 -11.36
CA GLN A 30 4.72 27.12 -10.30
C GLN A 30 3.55 27.97 -10.83
N ALA A 31 2.57 28.19 -9.93
CA ALA A 31 1.39 29.05 -10.05
C ALA A 31 0.33 28.62 -11.10
N LEU A 32 -0.98 28.75 -10.85
CA LEU A 32 -1.68 29.46 -9.78
C LEU A 32 -2.70 28.56 -9.06
N ASN A 33 -2.64 28.52 -7.72
CA ASN A 33 -3.86 28.54 -6.91
C ASN A 33 -4.08 30.00 -6.50
N ASP A 34 -5.29 30.54 -6.66
CA ASP A 34 -6.15 30.77 -5.49
C ASP A 34 -7.53 31.41 -5.82
N ASP A 35 -8.53 30.89 -5.09
CA ASP A 35 -9.72 31.54 -4.52
C ASP A 35 -11.00 31.88 -5.35
N GLN A 36 -12.10 31.85 -4.61
CA GLN A 36 -13.41 32.51 -4.76
C GLN A 36 -14.51 31.98 -5.73
N LYS A 37 -15.24 30.97 -5.21
CA LYS A 37 -16.64 31.07 -4.69
C LYS A 37 -17.84 31.47 -5.58
N HIS A 38 -18.98 30.87 -5.20
CA HIS A 38 -20.40 31.21 -5.46
C HIS A 38 -21.04 30.81 -6.82
N SER A 39 -21.80 29.72 -6.75
CA SER A 39 -23.15 29.55 -7.35
C SER A 39 -24.15 30.51 -6.63
N PRO A 40 -25.43 30.76 -7.06
CA PRO A 40 -26.30 29.86 -7.83
C PRO A 40 -27.41 30.50 -8.75
N ILE A 41 -28.39 29.65 -9.11
CA ILE A 41 -29.81 29.85 -9.52
C ILE A 41 -30.18 30.08 -11.00
N HIS A 42 -31.28 29.39 -11.37
CA HIS A 42 -32.19 29.51 -12.53
C HIS A 42 -31.70 29.03 -13.90
N GLN A 43 -32.57 28.52 -14.79
CA GLN A 43 -33.79 27.68 -14.71
C GLN A 43 -34.36 27.58 -16.14
N ILE A 44 -34.95 26.42 -16.47
CA ILE A 44 -35.92 26.10 -17.55
C ILE A 44 -35.92 24.56 -17.55
N GLU A 45 -36.98 23.88 -17.11
CA GLU A 45 -38.16 23.53 -17.93
C GLU A 45 -37.77 22.75 -19.20
N GLU A 46 -38.44 21.68 -19.61
CA GLU A 46 -39.30 20.70 -18.95
C GLU A 46 -39.52 19.60 -20.03
N LEU A 47 -39.72 18.34 -19.63
CA LEU A 47 -40.71 17.45 -20.28
C LEU A 47 -40.69 16.07 -19.60
N SER A 48 -41.80 15.73 -18.98
CA SER A 48 -42.09 14.42 -18.44
C SER A 48 -42.59 13.46 -19.52
N LEU A 49 -42.50 12.16 -19.24
CA LEU A 49 -43.53 11.20 -19.62
C LEU A 49 -43.57 10.09 -18.58
N GLU A 50 -44.60 10.09 -17.76
CA GLU A 50 -44.88 9.05 -16.77
C GLU A 50 -45.74 7.94 -17.40
N SER A 51 -45.65 6.73 -16.84
CA SER A 51 -46.75 5.77 -16.88
C SER A 51 -46.73 4.94 -15.60
N ASN A 52 -47.50 5.38 -14.60
CA ASN A 52 -47.82 4.58 -13.41
C ASN A 52 -48.99 3.62 -13.70
N GLU A 53 -49.15 2.66 -12.78
CA GLU A 53 -50.34 1.86 -12.39
C GLU A 53 -50.00 0.35 -12.31
N ASP A 54 -50.34 -0.39 -11.25
CA ASP A 54 -50.62 0.01 -9.85
C ASP A 54 -50.59 -1.25 -8.93
N LEU A 55 -50.98 -1.08 -7.66
CA LEU A 55 -51.55 -2.06 -6.71
C LEU A 55 -50.62 -2.93 -5.82
N TYR A 56 -50.53 -2.48 -4.57
CA TYR A 56 -50.87 -3.22 -3.33
C TYR A 56 -50.27 -4.64 -3.09
N PHE A 57 -49.61 -4.79 -1.93
CA PHE A 57 -50.29 -5.30 -0.72
C PHE A 57 -49.60 -4.83 0.57
N ILE A 58 -50.27 -4.99 1.72
CA ILE A 58 -49.82 -4.56 3.06
C ILE A 58 -49.89 -5.77 4.00
N GLU A 59 -48.88 -5.97 4.85
CA GLU A 59 -49.10 -6.49 6.21
C GLU A 59 -47.97 -6.08 7.17
N ASN A 60 -48.24 -6.11 8.48
CA ASN A 60 -47.33 -5.67 9.54
C ASN A 60 -47.07 -6.82 10.52
N ASP A 61 -45.88 -6.87 11.11
CA ASP A 61 -45.65 -6.98 12.56
C ASP A 61 -44.15 -6.72 12.81
N SER A 62 -43.69 -5.90 13.77
CA SER A 62 -44.02 -5.68 15.19
C SER A 62 -43.41 -6.73 16.14
N GLY A 63 -42.75 -6.27 17.21
CA GLY A 63 -42.02 -7.13 18.16
C GLY A 63 -40.72 -6.53 18.69
N GLU A 64 -40.81 -5.66 19.70
CA GLU A 64 -39.67 -5.23 20.53
C GLU A 64 -39.42 -6.22 21.68
N GLU A 65 -38.19 -6.32 22.20
CA GLU A 65 -37.86 -5.93 23.60
C GLU A 65 -36.37 -6.19 23.97
N GLU A 66 -35.89 -5.47 24.99
CA GLU A 66 -34.55 -5.61 25.60
C GLU A 66 -34.51 -6.80 26.60
N LEU A 67 -33.36 -7.30 27.11
CA LEU A 67 -32.60 -6.67 28.21
C LEU A 67 -31.26 -7.39 28.52
N ASN A 68 -30.39 -6.71 29.28
CA ASN A 68 -29.16 -7.23 29.92
C ASN A 68 -29.46 -8.37 30.95
N GLU A 69 -28.53 -9.21 31.44
CA GLU A 69 -27.31 -8.88 32.20
C GLU A 69 -26.61 -10.15 32.77
N LYS A 70 -25.48 -9.96 33.48
CA LYS A 70 -24.85 -10.82 34.52
C LYS A 70 -24.10 -12.12 34.11
N ILE A 71 -22.80 -11.90 33.91
CA ILE A 71 -21.67 -12.79 34.26
C ILE A 71 -21.87 -13.52 35.61
N SER A 72 -21.61 -14.84 35.72
CA SER A 72 -20.59 -15.40 36.66
C SER A 72 -20.49 -16.94 36.70
N SER A 73 -19.26 -17.44 36.42
CA SER A 73 -18.54 -18.53 37.12
C SER A 73 -19.27 -19.77 37.68
N ARG A 74 -18.91 -20.98 37.20
CA ARG A 74 -17.99 -21.91 37.91
C ARG A 74 -17.63 -23.20 37.13
N LYS A 75 -16.59 -23.89 37.62
CA LYS A 75 -15.95 -25.09 37.03
C LYS A 75 -16.59 -26.40 37.52
N ILE A 76 -16.52 -27.44 36.68
CA ILE A 76 -16.23 -28.88 36.97
C ILE A 76 -16.02 -29.51 35.56
N SER A 77 -14.91 -30.11 35.13
CA SER A 77 -13.90 -31.03 35.70
C SER A 77 -14.32 -32.52 35.70
N THR A 78 -13.88 -33.31 34.72
CA THR A 78 -12.98 -34.48 34.93
C THR A 78 -12.68 -35.28 33.64
N LYS A 79 -11.47 -35.89 33.60
CA LYS A 79 -11.02 -37.15 32.94
C LYS A 79 -11.49 -37.47 31.51
N LYS A 80 -10.65 -37.75 30.50
CA LYS A 80 -9.28 -38.31 30.38
C LYS A 80 -9.15 -39.84 30.60
N HIS A 81 -8.57 -40.48 29.56
CA HIS A 81 -7.87 -41.79 29.42
C HIS A 81 -8.66 -42.96 28.77
N SER A 82 -8.08 -43.85 27.91
CA SER A 82 -6.71 -43.95 27.32
C SER A 82 -6.60 -45.02 26.21
N SER A 83 -5.61 -44.89 25.28
CA SER A 83 -4.83 -45.97 24.59
C SER A 83 -5.59 -47.06 23.77
N GLU A 84 -4.99 -47.94 22.94
CA GLU A 84 -3.63 -48.48 22.68
C GLU A 84 -3.33 -48.51 21.14
N GLU A 85 -2.11 -48.35 20.57
CA GLU A 85 -0.83 -49.12 20.64
C GLU A 85 -0.90 -50.52 19.95
N LYS A 86 -0.11 -50.91 18.91
CA LYS A 86 1.34 -51.31 18.84
C LYS A 86 1.81 -51.51 17.35
N SER A 87 3.05 -51.89 16.95
CA SER A 87 4.43 -51.37 17.22
C SER A 87 5.55 -52.19 16.48
N SER A 88 6.08 -51.72 15.32
CA SER A 88 7.24 -52.31 14.57
C SER A 88 8.10 -51.20 13.93
N LYS A 89 9.43 -51.04 14.04
CA LYS A 89 10.65 -51.89 14.12
C LYS A 89 11.35 -52.19 12.77
N GLU A 90 12.44 -51.48 12.46
CA GLU A 90 13.81 -52.05 12.36
C GLU A 90 14.94 -50.98 12.39
N LYS A 91 16.22 -51.38 12.21
CA LYS A 91 17.46 -50.62 12.52
C LYS A 91 18.70 -51.36 11.91
N PRO A 92 19.97 -50.87 11.99
CA PRO A 92 20.49 -49.50 12.20
C PRO A 92 21.66 -49.09 11.25
N GLY A 93 22.12 -47.83 11.34
CA GLY A 93 23.46 -47.38 10.90
C GLY A 93 24.33 -46.88 12.07
N LYS A 94 25.66 -46.77 11.88
CA LYS A 94 26.65 -46.22 12.86
C LYS A 94 27.48 -45.11 12.15
N GLU A 95 28.28 -44.23 12.77
CA GLU A 95 29.06 -44.28 14.03
C GLU A 95 29.20 -42.93 14.78
N LYS A 96 29.61 -43.02 16.06
CA LYS A 96 30.48 -42.11 16.87
C LYS A 96 30.21 -40.58 16.92
N PRO A 97 29.94 -40.03 18.13
CA PRO A 97 30.21 -38.62 18.46
C PRO A 97 31.62 -38.42 19.06
N SER A 98 32.26 -37.31 18.74
CA SER A 98 33.45 -36.81 19.47
C SER A 98 33.03 -36.13 20.80
N LYS A 99 33.92 -36.19 21.80
CA LYS A 99 33.78 -35.44 23.06
C LYS A 99 35.02 -34.58 23.23
N GLU A 100 34.83 -33.33 23.61
CA GLU A 100 35.88 -32.54 24.27
C GLU A 100 35.35 -31.84 25.52
N LYS A 101 36.27 -31.35 26.35
CA LYS A 101 36.03 -30.83 27.70
C LYS A 101 36.61 -29.41 27.84
N PRO A 102 36.07 -28.57 28.73
CA PRO A 102 36.55 -27.21 28.91
C PRO A 102 37.98 -27.16 29.49
N GLY A 103 38.86 -26.41 28.83
CA GLY A 103 40.18 -26.05 29.34
C GLY A 103 40.14 -24.94 30.41
N LYS A 104 41.21 -24.83 31.19
CA LYS A 104 41.40 -23.76 32.19
C LYS A 104 42.86 -23.29 32.21
N GLU A 105 43.10 -22.04 31.81
CA GLU A 105 44.27 -21.26 32.21
C GLU A 105 43.79 -19.83 32.55
N LYS A 106 44.00 -19.29 33.76
CA LYS A 106 45.26 -18.92 34.47
C LYS A 106 45.85 -17.61 33.95
N ALA A 107 45.60 -16.53 34.71
CA ALA A 107 46.26 -15.24 34.51
C ALA A 107 47.73 -15.26 34.99
N PRO A 108 48.63 -14.53 34.32
CA PRO A 108 49.98 -14.28 34.82
C PRO A 108 50.01 -13.19 35.89
N LYS A 109 50.95 -13.31 36.84
CA LYS A 109 51.42 -12.17 37.65
C LYS A 109 52.79 -11.75 37.12
N PRO A 110 53.12 -10.45 37.05
CA PRO A 110 54.51 -10.04 36.91
C PRO A 110 55.28 -10.34 38.20
N HIS A 111 56.42 -11.00 38.08
CA HIS A 111 57.49 -10.95 39.08
C HIS A 111 58.41 -9.79 38.71
N SER A 112 58.78 -8.97 39.69
CA SER A 112 59.99 -8.15 39.63
C SER A 112 60.84 -8.45 40.86
N SER A 113 62.13 -8.72 40.65
CA SER A 113 63.09 -9.01 41.69
C SER A 113 64.22 -7.98 41.65
N GLU A 114 64.49 -7.45 42.84
CA GLU A 114 65.46 -6.43 43.21
C GLU A 114 66.88 -6.62 42.63
N GLU A 115 67.62 -5.51 42.48
CA GLU A 115 68.70 -5.28 43.47
C GLU A 115 69.01 -3.78 43.69
N LYS A 116 69.85 -3.51 44.69
CA LYS A 116 70.22 -2.19 45.26
C LYS A 116 71.75 -2.13 45.45
N PRO A 117 72.41 -0.97 45.39
CA PRO A 117 72.63 -0.15 46.61
C PRO A 117 72.65 1.38 46.36
N GLY A 118 72.63 2.28 47.36
CA GLY A 118 72.57 2.13 48.82
C GLY A 118 72.96 3.45 49.54
N LYS A 119 72.85 3.49 50.88
CA LYS A 119 72.99 4.67 51.79
C LYS A 119 71.77 5.64 51.73
N GLY A 120 71.26 6.23 52.83
CA GLY A 120 71.38 5.90 54.26
C GLY A 120 71.59 7.09 55.21
N LYS A 121 70.55 7.52 55.95
CA LYS A 121 70.63 8.24 57.26
C LYS A 121 69.25 8.45 57.92
N VAL A 122 69.24 8.59 59.25
CA VAL A 122 68.12 8.66 60.24
C VAL A 122 68.72 9.28 61.53
N PRO A 123 68.01 9.92 62.51
CA PRO A 123 66.61 10.41 62.62
C PRO A 123 66.44 11.91 63.03
N LYS A 124 65.19 12.44 62.94
CA LYS A 124 64.60 13.53 63.79
C LYS A 124 65.30 14.92 63.70
N GLN A 125 64.80 16.04 64.27
CA GLN A 125 63.73 16.31 65.26
C GLN A 125 62.97 17.62 64.94
N SER A 126 62.15 18.14 65.87
CA SER A 126 61.18 19.24 65.67
C SER A 126 61.54 20.57 66.36
N SER A 127 60.82 21.63 65.96
CA SER A 127 60.28 22.76 66.76
C SER A 127 61.18 23.89 67.32
N SER A 128 60.51 25.05 67.51
CA SER A 128 60.75 26.20 68.43
C SER A 128 61.95 27.16 68.25
N GLU A 129 61.62 28.35 67.70
CA GLU A 129 61.69 29.71 68.31
C GLU A 129 62.99 30.44 68.77
N GLU A 130 62.82 31.78 68.80
CA GLU A 130 63.52 32.82 69.57
C GLU A 130 64.85 33.46 69.10
N LYS A 131 65.19 34.57 69.79
CA LYS A 131 65.89 35.77 69.29
C LYS A 131 66.85 36.35 70.35
N PRO A 132 68.06 36.81 69.98
CA PRO A 132 68.92 37.65 70.83
C PRO A 132 68.94 39.15 70.42
N THR A 133 70.00 39.90 70.77
CA THR A 133 69.88 41.30 71.26
C THR A 133 70.88 42.34 70.67
N LYS A 134 70.74 43.61 71.08
CA LYS A 134 71.76 44.68 70.96
C LYS A 134 71.95 45.44 72.29
N GLY A 135 73.19 45.89 72.57
CA GLY A 135 73.60 46.58 73.80
C GLY A 135 73.71 48.12 73.73
N LYS A 136 74.01 48.76 74.87
CA LYS A 136 74.01 50.23 75.14
C LYS A 136 75.46 50.81 75.18
N ALA A 137 75.74 52.00 74.61
CA ALA A 137 75.71 53.39 75.17
C ALA A 137 76.90 53.74 76.13
N PRO A 138 77.41 55.00 76.19
CA PRO A 138 76.72 56.14 76.84
C PRO A 138 76.91 57.56 76.19
N LYS A 139 76.70 58.65 76.96
CA LYS A 139 76.61 60.12 76.61
C LYS A 139 77.91 60.91 77.01
N PRO A 140 78.04 62.28 77.15
CA PRO A 140 77.10 63.44 76.95
C PRO A 140 77.64 64.84 76.44
N ASN A 141 76.70 65.74 76.10
CA ASN A 141 76.58 67.25 76.18
C ASN A 141 77.72 68.30 75.99
N SER A 142 77.27 69.50 75.52
CA SER A 142 77.74 70.91 75.78
C SER A 142 79.12 71.39 75.23
N SER A 143 79.41 72.68 74.97
CA SER A 143 78.60 73.93 74.73
C SER A 143 79.51 75.12 74.29
N GLU A 144 78.96 76.05 73.47
CA GLU A 144 79.32 77.50 73.35
C GLU A 144 80.71 78.03 72.86
N GLU A 145 80.68 79.30 72.39
CA GLU A 145 81.74 80.32 72.16
C GLU A 145 82.88 80.18 71.11
N LYS A 146 83.43 81.35 70.69
CA LYS A 146 84.37 81.56 69.54
C LYS A 146 84.83 83.03 69.36
N PRO A 147 86.09 83.42 69.65
CA PRO A 147 86.79 84.41 68.79
C PRO A 147 88.34 84.34 68.72
N SER A 148 88.94 85.02 67.70
CA SER A 148 90.36 85.52 67.59
C SER A 148 91.53 84.50 67.64
N LYS A 149 92.47 84.45 66.66
CA LYS A 149 93.52 85.42 66.21
C LYS A 149 94.62 85.67 67.26
N GLU A 150 95.93 85.73 66.97
CA GLU A 150 96.75 85.86 65.73
C GLU A 150 97.84 84.74 65.67
N LYS A 151 98.65 84.47 64.63
CA LYS A 151 99.20 85.17 63.44
C LYS A 151 98.93 84.37 62.14
N PRO A 152 99.22 84.90 60.92
CA PRO A 152 98.96 84.17 59.68
C PRO A 152 99.80 82.88 59.56
N ALA A 153 99.10 81.75 59.48
CA ALA A 153 99.59 80.50 58.90
C ALA A 153 99.55 80.58 57.36
N PRO A 154 100.22 79.68 56.61
CA PRO A 154 99.94 79.49 55.17
C PRO A 154 98.44 79.29 54.90
N THR A 155 97.95 79.82 53.78
CA THR A 155 96.53 79.77 53.41
C THR A 155 96.36 79.39 51.95
N CYS A 156 95.34 78.60 51.63
CA CYS A 156 95.01 78.13 50.28
C CYS A 156 94.44 79.23 49.34
N SER A 157 95.01 80.44 49.41
CA SER A 157 94.63 81.68 48.71
C SER A 157 95.74 82.74 48.80
N ASP A 158 96.99 82.37 49.13
CA ASP A 158 98.13 83.30 49.23
C ASP A 158 98.98 83.39 47.95
N HIS A 159 98.57 82.71 46.88
CA HIS A 159 99.20 82.65 45.57
C HIS A 159 100.63 82.08 45.56
N ILE A 160 101.04 81.35 46.62
CA ILE A 160 102.37 80.75 46.74
C ILE A 160 102.22 79.27 47.08
N ARG A 161 102.56 78.37 46.14
CA ARG A 161 102.53 76.91 46.34
C ARG A 161 103.40 76.50 47.53
N ASN A 162 102.77 76.33 48.69
CA ASN A 162 103.43 76.15 49.98
C ASN A 162 103.03 74.82 50.66
N SER A 163 103.38 74.63 51.93
CA SER A 163 103.58 73.32 52.59
C SER A 163 102.42 72.33 52.58
N TYR A 164 101.19 72.75 52.29
CA TYR A 164 100.01 71.87 52.24
C TYR A 164 99.39 71.70 50.84
N GLU A 165 99.88 72.43 49.84
CA GLU A 165 99.30 72.50 48.50
C GLU A 165 99.94 71.52 47.51
N THR A 166 99.19 71.11 46.49
CA THR A 166 99.74 70.35 45.36
C THR A 166 99.81 71.13 44.05
N ASP A 167 99.07 72.22 43.89
CA ASP A 167 99.39 73.35 43.00
C ASP A 167 99.04 74.68 43.70
N GLN A 168 99.46 75.81 43.14
CA GLN A 168 99.16 77.15 43.64
C GLN A 168 97.66 77.31 44.00
N ASP A 169 97.39 77.55 45.28
CA ASP A 169 96.09 77.72 45.94
C ASP A 169 95.17 76.47 45.95
N CYS A 170 95.65 75.27 45.58
CA CYS A 170 94.79 74.07 45.50
C CYS A 170 95.47 72.71 45.76
N GLY A 171 94.63 71.72 46.07
CA GLY A 171 95.00 70.32 46.28
C GLY A 171 95.75 70.08 47.60
N GLY A 172 95.94 68.81 47.96
CA GLY A 172 96.32 68.43 49.32
C GLY A 172 95.16 68.43 50.32
N PRO A 173 95.37 67.96 51.56
CA PRO A 173 94.30 67.56 52.47
C PRO A 173 93.51 68.69 53.15
N LEU A 174 93.92 69.95 52.98
CA LEU A 174 93.34 71.12 53.66
C LEU A 174 92.88 72.23 52.69
N CYS A 175 93.16 72.10 51.41
CA CYS A 175 92.88 73.11 50.39
C CYS A 175 91.77 72.65 49.43
N PRO A 176 91.08 73.56 48.72
CA PRO A 176 90.10 73.16 47.72
C PRO A 176 90.75 72.32 46.63
N LYS A 177 90.01 71.34 46.12
CA LYS A 177 90.45 70.48 45.03
C LYS A 177 90.82 71.29 43.78
N CYS A 178 91.92 70.92 43.14
CA CYS A 178 92.43 71.52 41.92
C CYS A 178 91.54 71.21 40.70
N SER A 179 91.38 72.22 39.84
CA SER A 179 90.75 72.10 38.51
C SER A 179 91.62 71.32 37.52
N ILE A 180 91.03 70.91 36.40
CA ILE A 180 91.74 70.23 35.31
C ILE A 180 92.93 71.08 34.80
N GLY A 181 94.07 70.45 34.54
CA GLY A 181 95.32 71.08 34.11
C GLY A 181 96.25 71.56 35.23
N LYS A 182 95.82 71.47 36.49
CA LYS A 182 96.64 71.82 37.67
C LYS A 182 97.42 70.61 38.21
N SER A 183 98.49 70.88 38.95
CA SER A 183 99.39 69.89 39.55
C SER A 183 98.76 69.13 40.72
N CYS A 184 99.07 67.84 40.85
CA CYS A 184 98.57 66.96 41.90
C CYS A 184 99.60 65.90 42.32
N LYS A 185 99.35 65.20 43.43
CA LYS A 185 100.10 64.03 43.90
C LYS A 185 99.21 62.79 44.08
N VAL A 186 97.94 62.98 44.43
CA VAL A 186 96.94 61.93 44.63
C VAL A 186 95.61 62.33 44.00
N GLY A 187 94.76 61.36 43.65
CA GLY A 187 93.47 61.63 43.00
C GLY A 187 92.58 62.60 43.78
N SER A 188 92.57 62.48 45.11
CA SER A 188 91.81 63.38 46.01
C SER A 188 92.21 64.86 45.92
N ASP A 189 93.35 65.20 45.34
CA ASP A 189 93.74 66.59 45.08
C ASP A 189 92.90 67.24 43.97
N CYS A 190 92.24 66.45 43.11
CA CYS A 190 91.59 66.89 41.89
C CYS A 190 90.06 66.91 42.00
N ILE A 191 89.41 67.89 41.36
CA ILE A 191 87.94 67.95 41.24
C ILE A 191 87.40 66.74 40.50
N SER A 192 88.13 66.29 39.47
CA SER A 192 87.86 65.08 38.69
C SER A 192 88.20 63.76 39.37
N GLU A 193 88.88 63.80 40.52
CA GLU A 193 89.54 62.66 41.19
C GLU A 193 90.65 61.95 40.38
N VAL A 194 90.83 62.27 39.10
CA VAL A 194 91.88 61.75 38.22
C VAL A 194 93.16 62.58 38.33
N CYS A 195 94.14 62.08 39.08
CA CYS A 195 95.51 62.61 39.09
C CYS A 195 96.45 61.67 38.31
N THR A 196 96.82 62.04 37.08
CA THR A 196 97.69 61.23 36.22
C THR A 196 98.82 62.09 35.65
N SER A 197 100.04 61.54 35.57
CA SER A 197 101.26 62.28 35.24
C SER A 197 101.55 63.51 36.16
N ASN A 198 101.05 63.48 37.40
CA ASN A 198 101.04 64.59 38.37
C ASN A 198 100.17 65.79 37.95
N ILE A 199 99.22 65.61 37.04
CA ILE A 199 98.26 66.63 36.59
C ILE A 199 96.83 66.13 36.78
N CYS A 200 95.93 67.01 37.24
CA CYS A 200 94.50 66.75 37.27
C CYS A 200 93.96 66.70 35.85
N ASN A 201 93.55 65.52 35.38
CA ASN A 201 92.98 65.34 34.04
C ASN A 201 91.45 65.34 34.05
N ALA A 202 90.85 65.51 32.89
CA ALA A 202 89.41 65.33 32.74
C ALA A 202 89.03 63.86 32.99
N PRO A 203 87.89 63.57 33.64
CA PRO A 203 87.40 62.21 33.80
C PRO A 203 86.97 61.61 32.45
N THR A 204 87.29 60.34 32.23
CA THR A 204 87.02 59.61 30.98
C THR A 204 86.80 58.13 31.26
N CYS A 205 86.00 57.46 30.42
CA CYS A 205 85.66 56.03 30.52
C CYS A 205 86.83 55.02 30.26
N ASN A 206 88.06 55.41 30.58
CA ASN A 206 89.30 54.62 30.52
C ASN A 206 90.35 55.18 31.54
N ASP A 207 89.92 55.86 32.61
CA ASP A 207 90.80 56.48 33.61
C ASP A 207 91.05 55.61 34.86
N THR A 208 90.43 54.42 34.94
CA THR A 208 90.53 53.42 36.00
C THR A 208 89.91 53.80 37.35
N ILE A 209 89.12 54.88 37.41
CA ILE A 209 88.42 55.35 38.61
C ILE A 209 86.92 55.45 38.31
N LYS A 210 86.09 54.66 38.99
CA LYS A 210 84.63 54.74 38.83
C LYS A 210 84.12 56.15 39.14
N ASN A 211 83.76 56.92 38.11
CA ASN A 211 83.36 58.32 38.23
C ASN A 211 82.22 58.69 37.24
N GLN A 212 81.87 59.98 37.11
CA GLN A 212 80.82 60.47 36.19
C GLN A 212 79.49 59.69 36.32
N ASP A 213 78.97 59.13 35.23
CA ASP A 213 77.75 58.32 35.15
C ASP A 213 78.00 56.80 35.16
N GLU A 214 79.23 56.35 35.39
CA GLU A 214 79.64 54.93 35.36
C GLU A 214 78.96 54.06 36.42
N THR A 215 78.71 52.79 36.07
CA THR A 215 78.14 51.79 36.99
C THR A 215 79.16 50.82 37.54
N ASP A 216 80.27 50.62 36.84
CA ASP A 216 81.51 50.00 37.33
C ASP A 216 82.70 50.75 36.69
N VAL A 217 83.92 50.53 37.18
CA VAL A 217 85.13 51.20 36.69
C VAL A 217 85.24 51.07 35.17
N ASP A 218 85.33 52.23 34.50
CA ASP A 218 85.45 52.44 33.05
C ASP A 218 84.22 52.01 32.21
N CYS A 219 83.05 51.71 32.81
CA CYS A 219 81.90 51.21 32.06
C CYS A 219 80.49 51.50 32.63
N GLY A 220 79.48 51.40 31.75
CA GLY A 220 78.08 51.62 32.05
C GLY A 220 77.68 53.10 32.14
N GLY A 221 76.40 53.39 32.40
CA GLY A 221 75.86 54.74 32.26
C GLY A 221 75.42 55.04 30.82
N GLU A 222 75.28 56.32 30.47
CA GLU A 222 74.78 56.74 29.16
C GLU A 222 75.90 57.19 28.20
N ARG A 223 77.13 57.37 28.71
CA ARG A 223 78.29 57.81 27.90
C ARG A 223 79.41 56.81 27.72
N CYS A 224 79.58 55.87 28.65
CA CYS A 224 80.71 54.95 28.63
C CYS A 224 80.37 53.62 27.91
N PRO A 225 81.39 52.83 27.52
CA PRO A 225 81.17 51.52 26.93
C PRO A 225 80.34 50.63 27.85
N LYS A 226 79.53 49.75 27.26
CA LYS A 226 78.75 48.76 28.02
C LYS A 226 79.68 47.83 28.81
N CYS A 227 79.39 47.66 30.09
CA CYS A 227 80.08 46.76 30.99
C CYS A 227 79.99 45.29 30.53
N ALA A 228 81.11 44.58 30.63
CA ALA A 228 81.16 43.13 30.44
C ALA A 228 80.44 42.39 31.58
N ASN A 229 80.14 41.10 31.38
CA ASN A 229 79.52 40.27 32.41
C ASN A 229 80.38 40.24 33.70
N THR A 230 79.75 40.05 34.87
CA THR A 230 80.28 40.18 36.25
C THR A 230 80.56 41.60 36.77
N LYS A 231 80.50 42.64 35.93
CA LYS A 231 80.61 44.05 36.34
C LYS A 231 79.31 44.59 36.95
N VAL A 232 79.41 45.66 37.75
CA VAL A 232 78.27 46.33 38.40
C VAL A 232 77.47 47.19 37.41
N CYS A 233 76.14 47.10 37.51
CA CYS A 233 75.17 47.80 36.66
C CYS A 233 74.03 48.42 37.46
N ARG A 234 73.27 49.32 36.85
CA ARG A 234 72.07 49.95 37.43
C ARG A 234 70.83 49.82 36.53
N ARG A 235 71.02 49.58 35.23
CA ARG A 235 70.03 49.43 34.17
C ARG A 235 70.47 48.31 33.20
N PRO A 236 69.53 47.60 32.56
CA PRO A 236 69.81 46.66 31.45
C PRO A 236 70.81 47.20 30.40
N LEU A 237 70.66 48.48 30.03
CA LEU A 237 71.48 49.12 29.00
C LEU A 237 72.96 49.27 29.37
N ASP A 238 73.32 49.26 30.66
CA ASP A 238 74.72 49.35 31.09
C ASP A 238 75.54 48.12 30.70
N CYS A 239 74.87 46.98 30.46
CA CYS A 239 75.49 45.68 30.23
C CYS A 239 75.63 45.34 28.74
N SER A 240 76.74 44.69 28.36
CA SER A 240 76.99 44.19 27.01
C SER A 240 75.99 43.12 26.61
N SER A 241 75.56 42.29 27.57
CA SER A 241 74.48 41.30 27.43
C SER A 241 73.07 41.90 27.40
N GLY A 242 72.89 43.15 27.84
CA GLY A 242 71.57 43.71 28.14
C GLY A 242 71.00 43.26 29.50
N VAL A 243 71.63 42.31 30.20
CA VAL A 243 71.08 41.68 31.41
C VAL A 243 71.68 42.28 32.66
N CYS A 244 70.90 43.07 33.42
CA CYS A 244 71.30 43.65 34.70
C CYS A 244 70.48 43.08 35.86
N LEU A 245 70.93 41.97 36.45
CA LEU A 245 70.26 41.29 37.57
C LEU A 245 71.05 41.46 38.86
N SER A 246 70.37 41.75 39.97
CA SER A 246 70.99 42.01 41.28
C SER A 246 72.08 43.10 41.27
N ASN A 247 71.99 44.07 40.36
CA ASN A 247 72.99 45.11 40.09
C ASN A 247 74.33 44.58 39.51
N ILE A 248 74.33 43.39 38.89
CA ILE A 248 75.51 42.81 38.22
C ILE A 248 75.12 42.34 36.81
N CYS A 249 75.96 42.67 35.81
CA CYS A 249 75.79 42.20 34.44
C CYS A 249 75.91 40.68 34.36
N GLN A 250 74.87 39.98 33.91
CA GLN A 250 74.90 38.52 33.76
C GLN A 250 75.23 38.10 32.32
N VAL A 251 75.58 36.82 32.17
CA VAL A 251 75.58 36.15 30.87
C VAL A 251 74.11 36.03 30.39
N PRO A 252 73.79 36.25 29.10
CA PRO A 252 72.44 36.04 28.61
C PRO A 252 72.04 34.55 28.70
N SER A 253 70.79 34.29 29.07
CA SER A 253 70.24 32.94 29.25
C SER A 253 68.71 32.93 29.23
N CYS A 254 68.13 31.79 28.86
CA CYS A 254 66.68 31.53 28.70
C CYS A 254 65.76 31.75 29.94
N MET A 255 66.22 32.44 30.99
CA MET A 255 65.51 32.72 32.25
C MET A 255 66.04 34.01 32.92
N ASP A 256 66.48 35.01 32.13
CA ASP A 256 67.09 36.25 32.64
C ASP A 256 66.18 37.49 32.62
N GLY A 257 64.99 37.39 32.02
CA GLY A 257 63.94 38.40 32.04
C GLY A 257 64.03 39.48 30.95
N VAL A 258 64.90 39.35 29.94
CA VAL A 258 64.88 40.21 28.74
C VAL A 258 64.97 39.37 27.47
N GLN A 259 64.12 39.64 26.47
CA GLN A 259 64.13 38.88 25.21
C GLN A 259 65.50 38.98 24.52
N ASN A 260 66.24 37.88 24.43
CA ASN A 260 67.60 37.87 23.87
C ASN A 260 67.99 36.54 23.18
N GLN A 261 69.17 36.53 22.53
CA GLN A 261 69.70 35.39 21.76
C GLN A 261 68.72 34.89 20.68
N ASP A 262 68.22 33.66 20.75
CA ASP A 262 67.24 33.05 19.83
C ASP A 262 65.80 33.05 20.36
N GLU A 263 65.53 33.69 21.51
CA GLU A 263 64.19 33.77 22.12
C GLU A 263 63.17 34.51 21.25
N THR A 264 61.96 33.95 21.14
CA THR A 264 60.86 34.56 20.38
C THR A 264 59.92 35.39 21.23
N ASP A 265 59.92 35.18 22.55
CA ASP A 265 59.36 36.06 23.58
C ASP A 265 60.26 35.96 24.83
N VAL A 266 60.10 36.85 25.80
CA VAL A 266 60.95 36.89 27.02
C VAL A 266 60.98 35.52 27.71
N ASP A 267 62.19 34.99 27.90
CA ASP A 267 62.52 33.70 28.53
C ASP A 267 62.02 32.44 27.78
N CYS A 268 61.66 32.51 26.49
CA CYS A 268 61.18 31.34 25.74
C CYS A 268 61.29 31.39 24.19
N GLY A 269 61.17 30.22 23.56
CA GLY A 269 61.19 30.04 22.09
C GLY A 269 62.59 29.88 21.51
N GLY A 270 62.70 29.65 20.20
CA GLY A 270 63.97 29.32 19.56
C GLY A 270 64.36 27.84 19.67
N GLU A 271 65.61 27.52 19.36
CA GLU A 271 66.13 26.15 19.43
C GLU A 271 66.79 25.84 20.78
N SER A 272 67.31 26.88 21.46
CA SER A 272 68.12 26.76 22.67
C SER A 272 67.33 26.78 23.98
N CYS A 273 66.14 27.36 23.98
CA CYS A 273 65.34 27.65 25.18
C CYS A 273 64.11 26.75 25.31
N LEU A 274 63.37 26.90 26.42
CA LEU A 274 62.10 26.21 26.61
C LEU A 274 61.03 26.80 25.69
N LYS A 275 60.12 25.94 25.22
CA LYS A 275 58.96 26.33 24.43
C LYS A 275 58.09 27.34 25.19
N CYS A 276 57.68 28.40 24.51
CA CYS A 276 56.74 29.40 24.97
C CYS A 276 55.36 28.81 25.25
N ALA A 277 54.75 29.24 26.35
CA ALA A 277 53.33 28.96 26.65
C ALA A 277 52.39 29.77 25.73
N ASP A 278 51.12 29.39 25.68
CA ASP A 278 50.11 30.07 24.87
C ASP A 278 50.00 31.58 25.21
N THR A 279 49.60 32.39 24.23
CA THR A 279 49.61 33.88 24.20
C THR A 279 50.98 34.57 24.12
N LYS A 280 52.09 33.84 24.15
CA LYS A 280 53.45 34.35 23.91
C LYS A 280 53.79 34.51 22.42
N THR A 281 54.79 35.32 22.12
CA THR A 281 55.28 35.60 20.75
C THR A 281 56.12 34.44 20.19
N CYS A 282 55.95 34.14 18.90
CA CYS A 282 56.63 33.05 18.19
C CYS A 282 56.97 33.41 16.75
N ASN A 283 57.96 32.74 16.17
CA ASN A 283 58.29 32.78 14.75
C ASN A 283 57.84 31.52 14.01
N ASN A 284 57.73 30.38 14.70
CA ASN A 284 57.43 29.07 14.12
C ASN A 284 56.80 28.10 15.15
N ALA A 285 56.23 27.01 14.64
CA ALA A 285 55.56 25.96 15.43
C ALA A 285 56.42 25.33 16.55
N PHE A 286 57.74 25.23 16.35
CA PHE A 286 58.64 24.66 17.36
C PHE A 286 58.77 25.56 18.59
N ASP A 287 58.58 26.87 18.47
CA ASP A 287 58.69 27.81 19.59
C ASP A 287 57.61 27.58 20.65
N CYS A 288 56.45 27.02 20.28
CA CYS A 288 55.26 26.95 21.13
C CYS A 288 55.07 25.59 21.82
N SER A 289 54.58 25.60 23.07
CA SER A 289 54.25 24.38 23.82
C SER A 289 53.09 23.60 23.21
N SER A 290 52.14 24.31 22.61
CA SER A 290 51.03 23.75 21.82
C SER A 290 51.45 23.19 20.46
N GLY A 291 52.62 23.58 19.94
CA GLY A 291 52.99 23.39 18.54
C GLY A 291 52.37 24.42 17.58
N VAL A 292 51.43 25.25 18.04
CA VAL A 292 50.67 26.17 17.19
C VAL A 292 51.23 27.58 17.27
N CYS A 293 51.91 28.03 16.21
CA CYS A 293 52.30 29.43 16.04
C CYS A 293 51.46 30.08 14.94
N SER A 294 50.53 30.97 15.29
CA SER A 294 49.65 31.65 14.34
C SER A 294 49.56 33.14 14.65
N ALA A 295 49.60 33.98 13.60
CA ALA A 295 49.76 35.44 13.71
C ALA A 295 50.96 35.88 14.59
N ASN A 296 52.06 35.10 14.56
CA ASN A 296 53.25 35.24 15.40
C ASN A 296 52.99 35.12 16.92
N ILE A 297 51.90 34.45 17.31
CA ILE A 297 51.54 34.20 18.71
C ILE A 297 51.23 32.71 18.89
N CYS A 298 51.74 32.12 19.98
CA CYS A 298 51.43 30.75 20.39
C CYS A 298 49.95 30.65 20.74
N GLN A 299 49.18 29.84 20.01
CA GLN A 299 47.77 29.63 20.30
C GLN A 299 47.57 28.40 21.19
N THR A 300 46.48 28.37 21.93
CA THR A 300 45.92 27.13 22.50
C THR A 300 45.62 26.14 21.37
N PRO A 301 45.90 24.83 21.51
CA PRO A 301 45.51 23.83 20.51
C PRO A 301 44.00 23.85 20.25
N SER A 302 43.58 23.65 19.01
CA SER A 302 42.17 23.61 18.60
C SER A 302 41.99 22.84 17.29
N CYS A 303 40.81 22.27 17.07
CA CYS A 303 40.46 21.44 15.90
C CYS A 303 40.48 22.13 14.52
N MET A 304 41.16 23.27 14.37
CA MET A 304 41.25 24.11 13.17
C MET A 304 42.58 24.92 13.17
N ASP A 305 43.64 24.39 13.80
CA ASP A 305 44.92 25.10 13.99
C ASP A 305 46.03 24.75 12.98
N GLY A 306 45.79 23.77 12.10
CA GLY A 306 46.64 23.41 10.96
C GLY A 306 47.71 22.36 11.25
N ILE A 307 47.73 21.74 12.42
CA ILE A 307 48.58 20.58 12.75
C ILE A 307 47.78 19.47 13.43
N GLN A 308 48.01 18.20 13.04
CA GLN A 308 47.35 17.06 13.70
C GLN A 308 47.78 16.99 15.17
N ASN A 309 46.85 17.27 16.10
CA ASN A 309 47.14 17.31 17.53
C ASN A 309 45.99 16.81 18.42
N GLN A 310 46.20 16.83 19.74
CA GLN A 310 45.23 16.37 20.75
C GLN A 310 44.66 14.96 20.45
N ASN A 311 43.37 14.86 20.09
CA ASN A 311 42.67 13.60 19.79
C ASN A 311 42.33 13.44 18.29
N GLU A 312 42.88 14.28 17.41
CA GLU A 312 42.60 14.28 15.98
C GLU A 312 43.16 13.05 15.25
N THR A 313 42.42 12.55 14.25
CA THR A 313 42.84 11.41 13.42
C THR A 313 43.52 11.84 12.12
N ASP A 314 43.26 13.07 11.65
CA ASP A 314 44.00 13.77 10.61
C ASP A 314 43.99 15.27 10.94
N VAL A 315 44.81 16.09 10.26
CA VAL A 315 44.94 17.54 10.51
C VAL A 315 43.58 18.24 10.44
N ASP A 316 43.20 18.91 11.54
CA ASP A 316 41.94 19.65 11.75
C ASP A 316 40.67 18.76 11.82
N CYS A 317 40.76 17.45 12.07
CA CYS A 317 39.57 16.59 12.14
C CYS A 317 39.70 15.23 12.89
N GLY A 318 38.54 14.67 13.25
CA GLY A 318 38.40 13.33 13.84
C GLY A 318 38.51 13.28 15.36
N GLY A 319 38.17 12.13 15.96
CA GLY A 319 38.05 11.99 17.41
C GLY A 319 36.74 12.57 17.97
N GLU A 320 36.57 12.53 19.29
CA GLU A 320 35.27 12.84 19.94
C GLU A 320 34.94 14.34 20.07
N GLU A 321 35.94 15.23 20.09
CA GLU A 321 35.73 16.68 20.32
C GLU A 321 35.79 17.55 19.05
N CYS A 322 36.34 17.03 17.95
CA CYS A 322 36.56 17.78 16.72
C CYS A 322 35.50 17.47 15.64
N SER A 323 35.48 18.29 14.58
CA SER A 323 34.68 18.00 13.38
C SER A 323 35.10 16.69 12.73
N LYS A 324 34.11 15.91 12.27
CA LYS A 324 34.33 14.71 11.45
C LYS A 324 35.19 15.04 10.22
N CYS A 325 36.15 14.18 9.91
CA CYS A 325 36.99 14.27 8.73
C CYS A 325 36.17 14.13 7.44
N PRO A 326 36.50 14.88 6.37
CA PRO A 326 36.02 14.58 5.02
C PRO A 326 36.73 13.33 4.46
N ASP A 327 36.17 12.78 3.38
CA ASP A 327 36.72 11.63 2.67
C ASP A 327 38.19 11.83 2.27
N THR A 328 38.94 10.73 2.15
CA THR A 328 40.40 10.62 1.91
C THR A 328 41.34 11.06 3.04
N ARG A 329 40.82 11.52 4.19
CA ARG A 329 41.59 11.79 5.42
C ARG A 329 41.72 10.54 6.30
N ALA A 330 42.70 10.52 7.20
CA ALA A 330 42.95 9.42 8.13
C ALA A 330 41.94 9.33 9.28
N CYS A 331 41.68 8.09 9.74
CA CYS A 331 40.71 7.77 10.80
C CYS A 331 41.16 6.55 11.62
N PHE A 332 40.62 6.40 12.83
CA PHE A 332 40.77 5.16 13.61
C PHE A 332 39.41 4.46 13.85
N ASN A 333 38.30 5.19 13.73
CA ASN A 333 36.96 4.70 13.97
C ASN A 333 35.98 5.25 12.91
N PRO A 334 34.89 4.51 12.58
CA PRO A 334 33.75 5.00 11.81
C PRO A 334 33.17 6.35 12.29
N SER A 335 33.28 6.66 13.59
CA SER A 335 32.86 7.92 14.17
C SER A 335 33.61 9.13 13.62
N ASP A 336 34.88 8.96 13.23
CA ASP A 336 35.78 10.05 12.88
C ASP A 336 35.45 10.63 11.49
N CYS A 337 34.79 9.84 10.63
CA CYS A 337 34.54 10.17 9.23
C CYS A 337 33.15 10.79 9.00
N SER A 338 33.05 11.73 8.06
CA SER A 338 31.78 12.39 7.68
C SER A 338 30.81 11.40 7.02
N SER A 339 31.34 10.49 6.20
CA SER A 339 30.62 9.35 5.61
C SER A 339 30.11 8.34 6.64
N GLY A 340 30.75 8.27 7.82
CA GLY A 340 30.61 7.16 8.75
C GLY A 340 31.47 5.94 8.40
N VAL A 341 32.25 5.98 7.31
CA VAL A 341 33.04 4.85 6.82
C VAL A 341 34.52 5.09 7.11
N CYS A 342 35.13 4.23 7.93
CA CYS A 342 36.58 4.20 8.16
C CYS A 342 37.11 2.83 7.71
N SER A 343 37.95 2.81 6.68
CA SER A 343 38.45 1.60 6.02
C SER A 343 39.92 1.80 5.63
N ALA A 344 40.76 0.78 5.91
CA ALA A 344 42.22 0.87 5.75
C ALA A 344 42.84 2.14 6.39
N ASP A 345 42.35 2.52 7.58
CA ASP A 345 42.70 3.72 8.34
C ASP A 345 42.43 5.06 7.62
N ILE A 346 41.55 5.05 6.61
CA ILE A 346 41.15 6.21 5.79
C ILE A 346 39.61 6.34 5.74
N CYS A 347 39.10 7.58 5.76
CA CYS A 347 37.70 7.87 5.51
C CYS A 347 37.37 7.63 4.04
N GLU A 348 36.62 6.58 3.75
CA GLU A 348 36.13 6.32 2.40
C GLU A 348 34.85 7.11 2.12
N ALA A 349 34.62 7.43 0.84
CA ALA A 349 33.37 8.04 0.40
C ALA A 349 32.22 7.05 0.60
N PRO A 350 31.04 7.53 1.03
CA PRO A 350 29.94 6.64 1.40
C PRO A 350 29.37 5.90 0.18
N SER A 351 28.94 4.65 0.36
CA SER A 351 28.43 3.78 -0.71
C SER A 351 27.40 2.78 -0.18
N CYS A 352 26.47 2.35 -1.03
CA CYS A 352 25.35 1.48 -0.63
C CYS A 352 25.71 0.01 -0.30
N MET A 353 26.95 -0.25 0.14
CA MET A 353 27.55 -1.56 0.47
C MET A 353 28.72 -1.40 1.49
N ASP A 354 28.76 -0.30 2.26
CA ASP A 354 29.86 0.00 3.19
C ASP A 354 29.61 -0.45 4.65
N GLY A 355 28.41 -0.96 4.95
CA GLY A 355 28.03 -1.51 6.24
C GLY A 355 27.53 -0.48 7.26
N VAL A 356 27.36 0.79 6.90
CA VAL A 356 26.75 1.81 7.77
C VAL A 356 25.65 2.60 7.08
N LYS A 357 24.48 2.68 7.71
CA LYS A 357 23.33 3.42 7.14
C LYS A 357 23.66 4.89 6.90
N ASN A 358 23.81 5.31 5.65
CA ASN A 358 24.22 6.66 5.26
C ASN A 358 23.46 7.19 4.02
N GLN A 359 23.84 8.37 3.51
CA GLN A 359 23.21 9.03 2.35
C GLN A 359 21.67 9.04 2.39
N ASP A 360 21.00 8.52 1.36
CA ASP A 360 19.54 8.41 1.23
C ASP A 360 18.99 7.03 1.65
N GLU A 361 19.83 6.16 2.23
CA GLU A 361 19.46 4.79 2.60
C GLU A 361 18.32 4.72 3.62
N THR A 362 17.50 3.67 3.52
CA THR A 362 16.38 3.43 4.44
C THR A 362 16.65 2.33 5.44
N ASP A 363 17.54 1.39 5.15
CA ASP A 363 18.22 0.54 6.13
C ASP A 363 19.70 0.39 5.74
N VAL A 364 20.51 -0.28 6.55
CA VAL A 364 21.95 -0.48 6.24
C VAL A 364 22.13 -1.17 4.88
N ASP A 365 22.95 -0.59 4.00
CA ASP A 365 23.26 -1.08 2.64
C ASP A 365 22.05 -1.14 1.67
N CYS A 366 20.93 -0.43 1.96
CA CYS A 366 19.74 -0.50 1.10
C CYS A 366 18.74 0.67 1.16
N GLY A 367 17.96 0.78 0.08
CA GLY A 367 16.86 1.73 -0.09
C GLY A 367 17.32 3.14 -0.50
N GLY A 368 16.37 4.02 -0.82
CA GLY A 368 16.70 5.33 -1.42
C GLY A 368 16.99 5.26 -2.92
N GLU A 369 17.48 6.35 -3.50
CA GLU A 369 17.64 6.50 -4.95
C GLU A 369 19.07 6.15 -5.41
N GLY A 370 19.22 4.98 -6.04
CA GLY A 370 20.49 4.50 -6.61
C GLY A 370 21.12 3.30 -5.86
N CYS A 371 20.69 3.04 -4.63
CA CYS A 371 21.12 1.88 -3.84
C CYS A 371 20.34 0.59 -4.16
N PRO A 372 20.82 -0.58 -3.71
CA PRO A 372 20.06 -1.83 -3.76
C PRO A 372 18.72 -1.70 -3.03
N LYS A 373 17.71 -2.44 -3.49
CA LYS A 373 16.42 -2.54 -2.79
C LYS A 373 16.56 -3.36 -1.52
N CYS A 374 15.97 -2.89 -0.42
CA CYS A 374 15.89 -3.60 0.84
C CYS A 374 15.11 -4.92 0.70
N ALA A 375 15.48 -5.92 1.49
CA ALA A 375 14.75 -7.17 1.66
C ALA A 375 13.59 -7.02 2.64
N ASP A 376 12.74 -8.05 2.72
CA ASP A 376 11.65 -8.12 3.70
C ASP A 376 12.17 -7.93 5.13
N THR A 377 11.35 -7.31 5.99
CA THR A 377 11.63 -6.92 7.39
C THR A 377 12.66 -5.81 7.62
N GLN A 378 13.36 -5.32 6.59
CA GLN A 378 14.22 -4.13 6.68
C GLN A 378 13.41 -2.82 6.63
N VAL A 379 14.03 -1.72 7.08
CA VAL A 379 13.40 -0.40 7.18
C VAL A 379 13.29 0.30 5.82
N CYS A 380 12.14 0.90 5.55
CA CYS A 380 11.81 1.60 4.30
C CYS A 380 11.12 2.94 4.55
N ARG A 381 11.10 3.81 3.55
CA ARG A 381 10.38 5.09 3.60
C ARG A 381 9.31 5.21 2.49
N ARG A 382 9.47 4.47 1.39
CA ARG A 382 8.65 4.52 0.18
C ARG A 382 8.56 3.11 -0.44
N PRO A 383 7.48 2.79 -1.17
CA PRO A 383 7.34 1.52 -1.91
C PRO A 383 8.55 1.10 -2.76
N PRO A 384 9.24 2.00 -3.52
CA PRO A 384 10.37 1.61 -4.37
C PRO A 384 11.60 1.10 -3.61
N ASP A 385 11.77 1.48 -2.34
CA ASP A 385 12.93 1.10 -1.51
C ASP A 385 12.97 -0.42 -1.28
N CYS A 386 11.82 -1.09 -1.31
CA CYS A 386 11.68 -2.51 -1.02
C CYS A 386 11.78 -3.39 -2.28
N SER A 387 12.36 -4.58 -2.13
CA SER A 387 12.45 -5.59 -3.19
C SER A 387 11.07 -6.08 -3.63
N SER A 388 10.17 -6.27 -2.66
CA SER A 388 8.74 -6.56 -2.86
C SER A 388 7.96 -5.42 -3.52
N GLY A 389 8.45 -4.18 -3.44
CA GLY A 389 7.68 -2.97 -3.73
C GLY A 389 6.75 -2.55 -2.59
N VAL A 390 6.67 -3.29 -1.48
CA VAL A 390 5.71 -3.05 -0.39
C VAL A 390 6.37 -2.42 0.81
N CYS A 391 6.13 -1.13 1.04
CA CYS A 391 6.57 -0.42 2.25
C CYS A 391 5.37 0.00 3.10
N THR A 392 5.11 -0.69 4.21
CA THR A 392 4.05 -0.33 5.17
C THR A 392 4.59 -0.31 6.59
N SER A 393 4.08 0.61 7.42
CA SER A 393 4.62 0.88 8.77
C SER A 393 6.13 1.21 8.83
N ASN A 394 6.71 1.70 7.72
CA ASN A 394 8.15 1.91 7.50
C ASN A 394 9.01 0.63 7.49
N ILE A 395 8.41 -0.53 7.20
CA ILE A 395 9.10 -1.82 7.08
C ILE A 395 8.71 -2.49 5.75
N CYS A 396 9.68 -3.03 5.03
CA CYS A 396 9.44 -3.81 3.83
C CYS A 396 8.67 -5.09 4.19
N GLN A 397 7.48 -5.27 3.60
CA GLN A 397 6.71 -6.50 3.79
C GLN A 397 7.03 -7.51 2.70
N THR A 398 6.92 -8.79 3.05
CA THR A 398 6.84 -9.89 2.08
C THR A 398 5.65 -9.64 1.15
N PRO A 399 5.81 -9.79 -0.17
CA PRO A 399 4.75 -9.54 -1.14
C PRO A 399 3.59 -10.53 -0.97
N SER A 400 2.37 -10.07 -1.24
CA SER A 400 1.13 -10.86 -1.12
C SER A 400 0.04 -10.30 -2.03
N CYS A 401 -0.90 -11.15 -2.45
CA CYS A 401 -1.95 -10.84 -3.42
C CYS A 401 -3.03 -9.81 -2.99
N MET A 402 -2.75 -8.97 -2.00
CA MET A 402 -3.61 -7.94 -1.40
C MET A 402 -2.76 -6.81 -0.76
N ASP A 403 -1.58 -6.50 -1.31
CA ASP A 403 -0.64 -5.49 -0.77
C ASP A 403 -0.67 -4.13 -1.48
N GLY A 404 -1.39 -4.03 -2.60
CA GLY A 404 -1.65 -2.79 -3.33
C GLY A 404 -0.64 -2.47 -4.44
N VAL A 405 0.35 -3.33 -4.74
CA VAL A 405 1.27 -3.14 -5.87
C VAL A 405 1.44 -4.40 -6.69
N LYS A 406 1.35 -4.28 -8.02
CA LYS A 406 1.56 -5.42 -8.94
C LYS A 406 2.96 -6.02 -8.76
N ASN A 407 3.05 -7.20 -8.19
CA ASN A 407 4.32 -7.87 -7.89
C ASN A 407 4.26 -9.40 -8.10
N GLN A 408 5.38 -10.11 -7.85
CA GLN A 408 5.51 -11.56 -8.05
C GLN A 408 4.99 -12.01 -9.45
N ASP A 409 4.11 -13.03 -9.51
CA ASP A 409 3.52 -13.58 -10.73
C ASP A 409 2.17 -12.92 -11.12
N GLU A 410 1.75 -11.85 -10.43
CA GLU A 410 0.47 -11.18 -10.67
C GLU A 410 0.33 -10.64 -12.11
N THR A 411 -0.89 -10.66 -12.63
CA THR A 411 -1.20 -10.16 -13.98
C THR A 411 -1.80 -8.76 -13.97
N ASP A 412 -2.46 -8.35 -12.89
CA ASP A 412 -2.80 -6.96 -12.57
C ASP A 412 -2.59 -6.74 -11.06
N VAL A 413 -2.69 -5.50 -10.57
CA VAL A 413 -2.51 -5.18 -9.15
C VAL A 413 -3.44 -6.03 -8.28
N ASP A 414 -2.86 -6.75 -7.32
CA ASP A 414 -3.51 -7.65 -6.36
C ASP A 414 -4.19 -8.89 -7.00
N CYS A 415 -3.94 -9.27 -8.27
CA CYS A 415 -4.66 -10.41 -8.87
C CYS A 415 -3.97 -11.14 -10.04
N GLY A 416 -4.42 -12.38 -10.27
CA GLY A 416 -3.98 -13.27 -11.35
C GLY A 416 -2.63 -13.95 -11.08
N GLY A 417 -2.21 -14.84 -11.98
CA GLY A 417 -1.00 -15.66 -11.79
C GLY A 417 -1.23 -16.91 -10.93
N GLU A 418 -0.16 -17.64 -10.62
CA GLU A 418 -0.24 -18.91 -9.88
C GLU A 418 -0.23 -18.68 -8.36
N GLY A 419 -1.42 -18.77 -7.73
CA GLY A 419 -1.59 -18.76 -6.27
C GLY A 419 -2.33 -17.55 -5.71
N CYS A 420 -2.47 -16.48 -6.50
CA CYS A 420 -3.37 -15.36 -6.18
C CYS A 420 -4.81 -15.65 -6.58
N HIS A 421 -5.75 -14.85 -6.08
CA HIS A 421 -7.14 -14.89 -6.55
C HIS A 421 -7.25 -14.33 -7.98
N LYS A 422 -8.34 -14.71 -8.64
CA LYS A 422 -8.63 -14.32 -10.02
C LYS A 422 -8.95 -12.82 -10.11
N CYS A 423 -8.49 -12.20 -11.18
CA CYS A 423 -8.84 -10.82 -11.53
C CYS A 423 -10.30 -10.68 -11.95
N ASP A 424 -10.94 -9.60 -11.52
CA ASP A 424 -12.21 -9.12 -12.07
C ASP A 424 -12.09 -8.73 -13.56
N ASP A 425 -13.23 -8.51 -14.20
CA ASP A 425 -13.28 -8.10 -15.60
C ASP A 425 -12.60 -6.73 -15.84
N THR A 426 -12.14 -6.50 -17.07
CA THR A 426 -11.34 -5.34 -17.53
C THR A 426 -9.91 -5.23 -16.96
N LYS A 427 -9.53 -6.07 -15.99
CA LYS A 427 -8.16 -6.19 -15.47
C LYS A 427 -7.19 -6.82 -16.47
N VAL A 428 -5.89 -6.64 -16.25
CA VAL A 428 -4.82 -7.24 -17.07
C VAL A 428 -4.59 -8.72 -16.73
N CYS A 429 -4.44 -9.55 -17.76
CA CYS A 429 -4.27 -11.00 -17.66
C CYS A 429 -3.19 -11.52 -18.63
N ARG A 430 -2.73 -12.76 -18.41
CA ARG A 430 -1.82 -13.46 -19.31
C ARG A 430 -2.46 -14.74 -19.89
N ASN A 431 -3.29 -15.40 -19.10
CA ASN A 431 -3.97 -16.65 -19.42
C ASN A 431 -5.44 -16.60 -18.98
N ALA A 432 -6.26 -17.48 -19.56
CA ALA A 432 -7.64 -17.72 -19.16
C ALA A 432 -7.82 -18.01 -17.64
N SER A 433 -6.85 -18.69 -17.03
CA SER A 433 -6.85 -19.00 -15.59
C SER A 433 -6.94 -17.78 -14.68
N ASP A 434 -6.39 -16.65 -15.14
CA ASP A 434 -6.11 -15.48 -14.31
C ASP A 434 -7.37 -14.64 -14.07
N CYS A 435 -8.43 -14.86 -14.86
CA CYS A 435 -9.66 -14.07 -14.86
C CYS A 435 -10.83 -14.80 -14.20
N SER A 436 -11.69 -14.06 -13.50
CA SER A 436 -12.97 -14.54 -12.95
C SER A 436 -13.88 -15.10 -14.04
N SER A 437 -13.98 -14.40 -15.17
CA SER A 437 -14.65 -14.82 -16.41
C SER A 437 -14.08 -16.06 -17.12
N ALA A 438 -12.92 -16.57 -16.66
CA ALA A 438 -12.11 -17.55 -17.37
C ALA A 438 -11.66 -17.12 -18.80
N MET A 439 -11.76 -15.83 -19.15
CA MET A 439 -11.42 -15.31 -20.46
C MET A 439 -10.34 -14.23 -20.42
N CYS A 440 -9.21 -14.51 -21.07
CA CYS A 440 -8.17 -13.51 -21.32
C CYS A 440 -8.02 -13.25 -22.83
N VAL A 441 -8.43 -12.06 -23.29
CA VAL A 441 -8.34 -11.66 -24.70
C VAL A 441 -7.62 -10.32 -24.80
N SER A 442 -6.64 -10.21 -25.70
CA SER A 442 -5.77 -9.02 -25.82
C SER A 442 -5.05 -8.62 -24.51
N ASN A 443 -4.76 -9.59 -23.64
CA ASN A 443 -4.23 -9.42 -22.28
C ASN A 443 -5.17 -8.68 -21.31
N ILE A 444 -6.48 -8.67 -21.57
CA ILE A 444 -7.52 -8.10 -20.71
C ILE A 444 -8.57 -9.16 -20.38
N CYS A 445 -8.95 -9.28 -19.11
CA CYS A 445 -10.07 -10.09 -18.67
C CYS A 445 -11.36 -9.58 -19.31
N GLN A 446 -11.96 -10.37 -20.19
CA GLN A 446 -13.20 -9.95 -20.85
C GLN A 446 -14.39 -10.15 -19.91
N ILE A 447 -15.37 -9.26 -20.00
CA ILE A 447 -16.67 -9.43 -19.35
C ILE A 447 -17.32 -10.70 -19.94
N PRO A 448 -17.81 -11.63 -19.10
CA PRO A 448 -18.51 -12.82 -19.57
C PRO A 448 -19.70 -12.50 -20.47
N SER A 449 -19.94 -13.32 -21.49
CA SER A 449 -21.17 -13.25 -22.27
C SER A 449 -21.53 -14.61 -22.84
N CYS A 450 -22.82 -14.92 -22.91
CA CYS A 450 -23.36 -16.24 -23.29
C CYS A 450 -23.10 -16.71 -24.75
N MET A 451 -22.11 -16.14 -25.44
CA MET A 451 -21.62 -16.48 -26.79
C MET A 451 -20.12 -16.12 -26.89
N ASP A 452 -19.33 -16.52 -25.89
CA ASP A 452 -17.89 -16.22 -25.77
C ASP A 452 -16.98 -17.45 -25.92
N GLY A 453 -17.55 -18.66 -25.87
CA GLY A 453 -16.86 -19.92 -26.12
C GLY A 453 -16.22 -20.56 -24.89
N VAL A 454 -16.43 -20.06 -23.67
CA VAL A 454 -16.04 -20.75 -22.43
C VAL A 454 -17.20 -20.84 -21.44
N LYS A 455 -17.37 -22.00 -20.80
CA LYS A 455 -18.39 -22.18 -19.78
C LYS A 455 -18.12 -21.30 -18.55
N ASN A 456 -18.88 -20.23 -18.38
CA ASN A 456 -18.76 -19.26 -17.29
C ASN A 456 -20.14 -18.84 -16.71
N GLN A 457 -20.17 -17.87 -15.80
CA GLN A 457 -21.39 -17.37 -15.13
C GLN A 457 -22.33 -18.50 -14.61
N ASP A 458 -23.62 -18.45 -14.97
CA ASP A 458 -24.67 -19.41 -14.64
C ASP A 458 -24.88 -20.50 -15.70
N GLU A 459 -24.04 -20.54 -16.74
CA GLU A 459 -24.15 -21.49 -17.84
C GLU A 459 -24.10 -22.96 -17.37
N THR A 460 -24.90 -23.81 -18.02
CA THR A 460 -24.92 -25.26 -17.76
C THR A 460 -24.15 -26.06 -18.81
N ASP A 461 -23.94 -25.52 -20.01
CA ASP A 461 -22.90 -25.92 -20.96
C ASP A 461 -22.34 -24.68 -21.66
N VAL A 462 -21.25 -24.81 -22.42
CA VAL A 462 -20.62 -23.67 -23.11
C VAL A 462 -21.64 -22.91 -23.97
N ASP A 463 -21.73 -21.59 -23.78
CA ASP A 463 -22.63 -20.66 -24.46
C ASP A 463 -24.14 -20.89 -24.20
N CYS A 464 -24.53 -21.67 -23.17
CA CYS A 464 -25.95 -21.96 -22.91
C CYS A 464 -26.37 -22.40 -21.49
N GLY A 465 -27.67 -22.24 -21.22
CA GLY A 465 -28.36 -22.69 -20.00
C GLY A 465 -28.25 -21.71 -18.83
N GLY A 466 -28.88 -22.02 -17.70
CA GLY A 466 -29.02 -21.08 -16.58
C GLY A 466 -30.27 -20.20 -16.72
N GLU A 467 -30.24 -19.03 -16.08
CA GLU A 467 -31.34 -18.05 -16.08
C GLU A 467 -31.12 -16.92 -17.09
N VAL A 468 -29.86 -16.53 -17.33
CA VAL A 468 -29.51 -15.38 -18.19
C VAL A 468 -29.28 -15.78 -19.65
N CYS A 469 -28.70 -16.96 -19.89
CA CYS A 469 -28.16 -17.33 -21.20
C CYS A 469 -29.16 -18.06 -22.12
N PRO A 470 -28.87 -18.16 -23.44
CA PRO A 470 -29.71 -18.90 -24.38
C PRO A 470 -29.89 -20.36 -23.98
N LYS A 471 -31.04 -20.95 -24.33
CA LYS A 471 -31.33 -22.35 -24.02
C LYS A 471 -30.43 -23.30 -24.81
N CYS A 472 -29.88 -24.28 -24.11
CA CYS A 472 -29.09 -25.38 -24.66
C CYS A 472 -29.90 -26.25 -25.64
N TYR A 473 -29.24 -26.70 -26.70
CA TYR A 473 -29.77 -27.69 -27.64
C TYR A 473 -29.54 -29.12 -27.13
N ASP A 474 -30.14 -30.09 -27.82
CA ASP A 474 -30.00 -31.51 -27.53
C ASP A 474 -28.52 -31.94 -27.46
N THR A 475 -28.22 -32.88 -26.56
CA THR A 475 -26.88 -33.39 -26.19
C THR A 475 -25.96 -32.45 -25.41
N GLN A 476 -26.31 -31.16 -25.23
CA GLN A 476 -25.59 -30.26 -24.32
C GLN A 476 -25.97 -30.49 -22.85
N VAL A 477 -25.11 -30.03 -21.92
CA VAL A 477 -25.25 -30.21 -20.47
C VAL A 477 -26.28 -29.26 -19.85
N CYS A 478 -27.09 -29.78 -18.92
CA CYS A 478 -28.12 -29.04 -18.19
C CYS A 478 -28.10 -29.34 -16.69
N GLY A 479 -28.50 -28.36 -15.87
CA GLY A 479 -28.78 -28.53 -14.45
C GLY A 479 -30.28 -28.74 -14.16
N ASN A 480 -31.16 -28.20 -15.01
CA ASN A 480 -32.62 -28.27 -14.87
C ASN A 480 -33.34 -28.18 -16.23
N ALA A 481 -34.66 -28.40 -16.21
CA ALA A 481 -35.51 -28.40 -17.42
C ALA A 481 -35.51 -27.07 -18.19
N LEU A 482 -35.40 -25.92 -17.51
CA LEU A 482 -35.45 -24.61 -18.16
C LEU A 482 -34.17 -24.30 -18.97
N ASP A 483 -33.06 -24.97 -18.71
CA ASP A 483 -31.82 -24.79 -19.49
C ASP A 483 -32.02 -25.25 -20.94
N CYS A 484 -32.86 -26.26 -21.16
CA CYS A 484 -33.01 -26.91 -22.46
C CYS A 484 -34.06 -26.22 -23.36
N TYR A 485 -33.79 -26.20 -24.66
CA TYR A 485 -34.76 -25.78 -25.68
C TYR A 485 -35.95 -26.74 -25.75
N SER A 486 -35.68 -28.04 -25.69
CA SER A 486 -36.68 -29.12 -25.57
C SER A 486 -37.49 -29.06 -24.26
N ARG A 487 -36.99 -28.33 -23.25
CA ARG A 487 -37.41 -28.36 -21.85
C ARG A 487 -37.20 -29.72 -21.14
N VAL A 488 -36.46 -30.66 -21.74
CA VAL A 488 -36.21 -31.99 -21.18
C VAL A 488 -34.75 -32.13 -20.76
N CYS A 489 -34.47 -31.94 -19.48
CA CYS A 489 -33.16 -32.24 -18.88
C CYS A 489 -33.19 -33.62 -18.22
N SER A 490 -32.40 -34.58 -18.71
CA SER A 490 -32.31 -35.93 -18.14
C SER A 490 -30.87 -36.42 -18.09
N ALA A 491 -30.47 -37.03 -16.97
CA ALA A 491 -29.07 -37.38 -16.68
C ALA A 491 -28.08 -36.20 -16.88
N ASN A 492 -28.52 -34.97 -16.56
CA ASN A 492 -27.81 -33.70 -16.75
C ASN A 492 -27.47 -33.38 -18.22
N ILE A 493 -28.22 -33.94 -19.18
CA ILE A 493 -28.08 -33.68 -20.62
C ILE A 493 -29.45 -33.32 -21.20
N CYS A 494 -29.51 -32.28 -22.04
CA CYS A 494 -30.71 -31.92 -22.78
C CYS A 494 -31.05 -33.05 -23.77
N GLN A 495 -32.21 -33.65 -23.60
CA GLN A 495 -32.70 -34.70 -24.48
C GLN A 495 -33.48 -34.09 -25.63
N ALA A 496 -33.41 -34.77 -26.78
CA ALA A 496 -34.32 -34.51 -27.89
C ALA A 496 -35.77 -34.66 -27.40
N PRO A 497 -36.65 -33.70 -27.71
CA PRO A 497 -38.04 -33.72 -27.25
C PRO A 497 -38.81 -34.89 -27.88
N SER A 498 -39.76 -35.47 -27.15
CA SER A 498 -40.51 -36.65 -27.57
C SER A 498 -41.94 -36.63 -27.02
N CYS A 499 -42.88 -37.22 -27.76
CA CYS A 499 -44.31 -37.22 -27.44
C CYS A 499 -44.73 -38.01 -26.17
N MET A 500 -43.81 -38.26 -25.23
CA MET A 500 -43.96 -39.03 -24.00
C MET A 500 -42.94 -38.57 -22.92
N ASP A 501 -42.43 -37.34 -22.98
CA ASP A 501 -41.42 -36.79 -22.05
C ASP A 501 -41.98 -36.02 -20.83
N ASN A 502 -43.31 -35.91 -20.74
CA ASN A 502 -44.08 -35.20 -19.71
C ASN A 502 -43.95 -33.66 -19.76
N VAL A 503 -43.50 -33.08 -20.88
CA VAL A 503 -43.41 -31.62 -21.06
C VAL A 503 -44.00 -31.17 -22.39
N GLN A 504 -45.03 -30.32 -22.37
CA GLN A 504 -45.61 -29.77 -23.60
C GLN A 504 -44.55 -29.02 -24.43
N ASN A 505 -44.17 -29.62 -25.56
CA ASN A 505 -43.12 -29.14 -26.46
C ASN A 505 -43.44 -29.47 -27.93
N GLN A 506 -42.54 -29.12 -28.85
CA GLN A 506 -42.69 -29.33 -30.30
C GLN A 506 -44.07 -28.89 -30.85
N ASN A 507 -44.87 -29.86 -31.31
CA ASN A 507 -46.18 -29.68 -31.94
C ASN A 507 -47.34 -30.14 -31.03
N GLU A 508 -47.07 -30.45 -29.76
CA GLU A 508 -48.06 -30.93 -28.80
C GLU A 508 -49.09 -29.85 -28.45
N THR A 509 -50.37 -30.23 -28.40
CA THR A 509 -51.44 -29.33 -28.00
C THR A 509 -51.73 -29.39 -26.50
N ASP A 510 -51.33 -30.47 -25.83
CA ASP A 510 -51.26 -30.63 -24.37
C ASP A 510 -50.14 -31.65 -24.07
N ILE A 511 -49.66 -31.73 -22.83
CA ILE A 511 -48.54 -32.59 -22.42
C ILE A 511 -48.73 -34.03 -22.90
N ASP A 512 -47.73 -34.57 -23.61
CA ASP A 512 -47.64 -35.91 -24.21
C ASP A 512 -48.69 -36.20 -25.30
N CYS A 513 -49.35 -35.18 -25.88
CA CYS A 513 -50.39 -35.43 -26.89
C CYS A 513 -50.73 -34.29 -27.88
N GLY A 514 -51.33 -34.69 -29.01
CA GLY A 514 -51.90 -33.80 -30.02
C GLY A 514 -50.90 -33.33 -31.08
N GLY A 515 -51.40 -32.61 -32.09
CA GLY A 515 -50.63 -32.30 -33.30
C GLY A 515 -50.59 -33.47 -34.29
N GLU A 516 -49.66 -33.44 -35.25
CA GLU A 516 -49.65 -34.35 -36.40
C GLU A 516 -48.79 -35.62 -36.19
N GLU A 517 -47.77 -35.57 -35.33
CA GLU A 517 -46.81 -36.68 -35.11
C GLU A 517 -47.01 -37.43 -33.77
N CYS A 518 -47.69 -36.82 -32.79
CA CYS A 518 -47.82 -37.35 -31.43
C CYS A 518 -49.13 -38.13 -31.19
N PRO A 519 -49.23 -38.94 -30.11
CA PRO A 519 -50.47 -39.65 -29.76
C PRO A 519 -51.65 -38.68 -29.60
N LYS A 520 -52.85 -39.11 -30.00
CA LYS A 520 -54.05 -38.30 -29.88
C LYS A 520 -54.45 -38.11 -28.41
N CYS A 521 -54.72 -36.87 -28.02
CA CYS A 521 -55.13 -36.48 -26.69
C CYS A 521 -56.41 -37.21 -26.22
N ALA A 522 -56.43 -37.55 -24.94
CA ALA A 522 -57.64 -38.01 -24.24
C ALA A 522 -58.67 -36.87 -24.12
N ASN A 523 -59.87 -37.16 -23.64
CA ASN A 523 -60.85 -36.12 -23.32
C ASN A 523 -60.32 -35.22 -22.17
N THR A 524 -60.80 -33.99 -22.09
CA THR A 524 -60.38 -32.90 -21.16
C THR A 524 -58.93 -32.39 -21.31
N LYS A 525 -58.21 -32.80 -22.36
CA LYS A 525 -56.90 -32.26 -22.77
C LYS A 525 -57.06 -31.14 -23.79
N VAL A 526 -56.08 -30.24 -23.89
CA VAL A 526 -56.08 -29.10 -24.83
C VAL A 526 -55.81 -29.53 -26.28
N CYS A 527 -56.46 -28.85 -27.23
CA CYS A 527 -56.38 -29.11 -28.67
C CYS A 527 -56.55 -27.82 -29.48
N TYR A 528 -56.10 -27.85 -30.74
CA TYR A 528 -56.34 -26.76 -31.71
C TYR A 528 -57.01 -27.24 -33.00
N ARG A 529 -57.11 -28.56 -33.21
CA ARG A 529 -57.75 -29.22 -34.35
C ARG A 529 -58.45 -30.50 -33.90
N THR A 530 -59.45 -30.92 -34.68
CA THR A 530 -60.14 -32.22 -34.50
C THR A 530 -59.21 -33.43 -34.71
N SER A 531 -58.08 -33.26 -35.40
CA SER A 531 -57.02 -34.27 -35.51
C SER A 531 -56.46 -34.68 -34.16
N ASP A 532 -56.30 -33.71 -33.25
CA ASP A 532 -55.49 -33.84 -32.05
C ASP A 532 -56.17 -34.75 -31.01
N CYS A 533 -57.50 -34.81 -31.04
CA CYS A 533 -58.33 -35.53 -30.08
C CYS A 533 -58.61 -36.97 -30.50
N SER A 534 -58.52 -37.88 -29.53
CA SER A 534 -58.90 -39.30 -29.69
C SER A 534 -60.39 -39.48 -29.99
N SER A 535 -61.24 -38.55 -29.53
CA SER A 535 -62.67 -38.46 -29.87
C SER A 535 -62.95 -37.92 -31.28
N GLY A 536 -61.97 -37.27 -31.92
CA GLY A 536 -62.17 -36.48 -33.14
C GLY A 536 -62.86 -35.13 -32.91
N ILE A 537 -63.15 -34.74 -31.67
CA ILE A 537 -63.85 -33.49 -31.32
C ILE A 537 -62.89 -32.57 -30.58
N CYS A 538 -62.60 -31.40 -31.17
CA CYS A 538 -61.97 -30.28 -30.48
C CYS A 538 -62.99 -29.14 -30.39
N SER A 539 -63.43 -28.81 -29.17
CA SER A 539 -64.44 -27.79 -28.88
C SER A 539 -63.91 -26.88 -27.77
N SER A 540 -64.02 -25.57 -27.93
CA SER A 540 -63.49 -24.58 -26.97
C SER A 540 -62.00 -24.80 -26.61
N ASN A 541 -61.20 -25.28 -27.57
CA ASN A 541 -59.81 -25.73 -27.43
C ASN A 541 -59.59 -26.92 -26.47
N ILE A 542 -60.62 -27.72 -26.20
CA ILE A 542 -60.57 -28.91 -25.35
C ILE A 542 -61.10 -30.13 -26.12
N CYS A 543 -60.46 -31.28 -25.94
CA CYS A 543 -60.94 -32.55 -26.44
C CYS A 543 -62.19 -32.98 -25.67
N GLU A 544 -63.35 -32.91 -26.29
CA GLU A 544 -64.62 -33.31 -25.66
C GLU A 544 -64.92 -34.79 -25.89
N ALA A 545 -65.61 -35.40 -24.92
CA ALA A 545 -66.11 -36.76 -25.05
C ALA A 545 -67.23 -36.80 -26.10
N PRO A 546 -67.24 -37.80 -27.00
CA PRO A 546 -68.27 -37.88 -28.03
C PRO A 546 -69.63 -38.16 -27.39
N SER A 547 -70.58 -37.25 -27.63
CA SER A 547 -71.93 -37.25 -27.06
C SER A 547 -72.95 -37.06 -28.18
N CYS A 548 -74.20 -37.53 -28.01
CA CYS A 548 -75.19 -37.52 -29.09
C CYS A 548 -75.78 -36.14 -29.46
N MET A 549 -75.07 -35.05 -29.17
CA MET A 549 -75.46 -33.63 -29.35
C MET A 549 -74.18 -32.76 -29.44
N ASN A 550 -73.20 -33.19 -30.26
CA ASN A 550 -71.86 -32.60 -30.35
C ASN A 550 -71.59 -31.82 -31.66
N GLY A 551 -72.48 -31.92 -32.66
CA GLY A 551 -72.36 -31.23 -33.95
C GLY A 551 -71.59 -31.98 -35.05
N VAL A 552 -71.03 -33.16 -34.77
CA VAL A 552 -70.38 -34.03 -35.77
C VAL A 552 -70.81 -35.49 -35.66
N GLN A 553 -71.13 -36.12 -36.80
CA GLN A 553 -71.58 -37.52 -36.85
C GLN A 553 -70.49 -38.48 -36.35
N ASN A 554 -70.71 -39.13 -35.20
CA ASN A 554 -69.77 -40.11 -34.64
C ASN A 554 -70.44 -41.23 -33.81
N GLN A 555 -69.63 -42.14 -33.28
CA GLN A 555 -70.08 -43.35 -32.57
C GLN A 555 -71.08 -44.18 -33.40
N ASN A 556 -72.31 -44.36 -32.90
CA ASN A 556 -73.37 -45.15 -33.54
C ASN A 556 -74.41 -44.28 -34.26
N GLU A 557 -74.17 -42.97 -34.41
CA GLU A 557 -75.09 -42.03 -35.04
C GLU A 557 -75.28 -42.31 -36.54
N THR A 558 -76.52 -42.24 -37.01
CA THR A 558 -76.86 -42.46 -38.43
C THR A 558 -76.88 -41.16 -39.24
N ASP A 559 -77.05 -40.03 -38.57
CA ASP A 559 -76.83 -38.67 -39.07
C ASP A 559 -76.30 -37.81 -37.91
N VAL A 560 -75.76 -36.61 -38.17
CA VAL A 560 -75.24 -35.70 -37.15
C VAL A 560 -76.25 -35.50 -36.02
N ASP A 561 -75.81 -35.82 -34.79
CA ASP A 561 -76.54 -35.74 -33.52
C ASP A 561 -77.80 -36.64 -33.40
N CYS A 562 -77.95 -37.69 -34.22
CA CYS A 562 -79.10 -38.58 -34.11
C CYS A 562 -78.94 -40.01 -34.65
N GLY A 563 -79.83 -40.90 -34.18
CA GLY A 563 -79.98 -42.29 -34.66
C GLY A 563 -79.08 -43.31 -33.97
N GLY A 564 -79.37 -44.60 -34.18
CA GLY A 564 -78.72 -45.70 -33.46
C GLY A 564 -79.19 -45.87 -32.02
N ASP A 565 -78.71 -46.92 -31.34
CA ASP A 565 -79.30 -47.44 -30.09
C ASP A 565 -79.29 -46.49 -28.87
N LYS A 566 -78.45 -45.44 -28.88
CA LYS A 566 -78.16 -44.60 -27.70
C LYS A 566 -78.49 -43.12 -27.86
N CYS A 567 -78.68 -42.65 -29.09
CA CYS A 567 -78.82 -41.24 -29.40
C CYS A 567 -80.29 -40.85 -29.64
N PRO A 568 -80.63 -39.55 -29.63
CA PRO A 568 -81.97 -39.10 -29.97
C PRO A 568 -82.40 -39.62 -31.35
N LYS A 569 -83.68 -39.97 -31.48
CA LYS A 569 -84.24 -40.38 -32.77
C LYS A 569 -84.17 -39.23 -33.78
N CYS A 570 -83.65 -39.51 -34.97
CA CYS A 570 -83.58 -38.59 -36.09
C CYS A 570 -84.96 -38.07 -36.50
N ALA A 571 -85.02 -36.77 -36.79
CA ALA A 571 -86.19 -36.15 -37.41
C ALA A 571 -86.36 -36.63 -38.86
N ASN A 572 -87.50 -36.32 -39.48
CA ASN A 572 -87.68 -36.61 -40.91
C ASN A 572 -86.66 -35.81 -41.75
N THR A 573 -86.31 -36.35 -42.92
CA THR A 573 -85.21 -35.94 -43.83
C THR A 573 -83.78 -36.14 -43.33
N LYS A 574 -83.55 -36.72 -42.14
CA LYS A 574 -82.23 -37.15 -41.65
C LYS A 574 -81.91 -38.60 -42.04
N VAL A 575 -80.63 -38.97 -42.10
CA VAL A 575 -80.14 -40.31 -42.48
C VAL A 575 -80.38 -41.36 -41.39
N CYS A 576 -80.71 -42.58 -41.80
CA CYS A 576 -80.99 -43.73 -40.94
C CYS A 576 -80.52 -45.04 -41.58
N TYR A 577 -80.32 -46.07 -40.75
CA TYR A 577 -80.07 -47.45 -41.20
C TYR A 577 -81.14 -48.44 -40.70
N SER A 578 -81.98 -48.02 -39.76
CA SER A 578 -83.06 -48.81 -39.15
C SER A 578 -84.28 -47.93 -38.84
N ALA A 579 -85.46 -48.56 -38.84
CA ALA A 579 -86.70 -47.97 -38.33
C ALA A 579 -86.60 -47.46 -36.88
N SER A 580 -85.70 -48.05 -36.07
CA SER A 580 -85.40 -47.58 -34.71
C SER A 580 -84.86 -46.15 -34.67
N ASP A 581 -84.15 -45.72 -35.70
CA ASP A 581 -83.39 -44.47 -35.70
C ASP A 581 -84.29 -43.26 -35.88
N CYS A 582 -85.46 -43.45 -36.51
CA CYS A 582 -86.36 -42.38 -36.90
C CYS A 582 -87.42 -42.07 -35.83
N PHE A 583 -87.75 -40.79 -35.67
CA PHE A 583 -88.86 -40.35 -34.82
C PHE A 583 -90.21 -40.83 -35.37
N SER A 584 -90.35 -40.89 -36.70
CA SER A 584 -91.50 -41.50 -37.39
C SER A 584 -91.63 -43.02 -37.20
N GLY A 585 -90.56 -43.70 -36.80
CA GLY A 585 -90.46 -45.16 -36.90
C GLY A 585 -90.29 -45.69 -38.33
N PHE A 586 -90.16 -44.82 -39.34
CA PHE A 586 -90.08 -45.20 -40.75
C PHE A 586 -88.78 -44.70 -41.38
N CYS A 587 -87.90 -45.65 -41.72
CA CYS A 587 -86.63 -45.43 -42.42
C CYS A 587 -86.73 -46.04 -43.83
N ALA A 588 -86.67 -45.20 -44.87
CA ALA A 588 -86.81 -45.63 -46.25
C ALA A 588 -85.78 -44.93 -47.15
N SER A 589 -85.11 -45.70 -48.01
CA SER A 589 -83.95 -45.24 -48.81
C SER A 589 -82.84 -44.58 -47.96
N ASN A 590 -82.59 -45.14 -46.78
CA ASN A 590 -81.66 -44.63 -45.74
C ASN A 590 -82.01 -43.22 -45.23
N ILE A 591 -83.25 -42.76 -45.36
CA ILE A 591 -83.72 -41.46 -44.86
C ILE A 591 -84.99 -41.67 -44.01
N CYS A 592 -85.09 -40.96 -42.89
CA CYS A 592 -86.29 -40.92 -42.07
C CYS A 592 -87.39 -40.15 -42.81
N GLN A 593 -88.51 -40.80 -43.09
CA GLN A 593 -89.60 -40.19 -43.86
C GLN A 593 -90.85 -40.01 -43.00
N THR A 594 -91.71 -39.06 -43.39
CA THR A 594 -93.08 -39.00 -42.88
C THR A 594 -93.79 -40.29 -43.29
N PRO A 595 -94.44 -41.01 -42.35
CA PRO A 595 -95.19 -42.19 -42.71
C PRO A 595 -96.49 -41.78 -43.42
N THR A 596 -96.98 -42.63 -44.33
CA THR A 596 -98.11 -42.36 -45.22
C THR A 596 -98.93 -43.63 -45.41
N CYS A 597 -100.21 -43.48 -45.76
CA CYS A 597 -101.18 -44.57 -45.97
C CYS A 597 -100.91 -45.50 -47.18
N ASP A 598 -99.67 -45.59 -47.62
CA ASP A 598 -99.15 -46.30 -48.80
C ASP A 598 -97.63 -46.63 -48.61
N ASP A 599 -97.14 -46.71 -47.36
CA ASP A 599 -95.70 -46.81 -47.04
C ASP A 599 -95.17 -48.24 -46.76
N GLY A 600 -96.06 -49.22 -46.68
CA GLY A 600 -95.76 -50.65 -46.56
C GLY A 600 -95.65 -51.18 -45.13
N ILE A 601 -95.88 -50.37 -44.09
CA ILE A 601 -95.90 -50.82 -42.69
C ILE A 601 -97.14 -50.33 -41.93
N GLN A 602 -97.86 -51.23 -41.24
CA GLN A 602 -99.05 -50.84 -40.46
C GLN A 602 -98.69 -49.80 -39.37
N ASN A 603 -99.10 -48.55 -39.57
CA ASN A 603 -98.72 -47.44 -38.70
C ASN A 603 -99.84 -46.39 -38.51
N GLN A 604 -99.56 -45.30 -37.79
CA GLN A 604 -100.49 -44.22 -37.48
C GLN A 604 -101.85 -44.71 -36.91
N LYS A 605 -102.94 -44.62 -37.70
CA LYS A 605 -104.31 -45.05 -37.32
C LYS A 605 -104.79 -46.26 -38.15
N GLU A 606 -103.91 -46.90 -38.90
CA GLU A 606 -104.24 -48.00 -39.80
C GLU A 606 -104.72 -49.25 -39.06
N SER A 607 -105.66 -49.95 -39.69
CA SER A 607 -106.22 -51.19 -39.15
C SER A 607 -105.57 -52.45 -39.74
N ASP A 608 -104.97 -52.33 -40.92
CA ASP A 608 -104.03 -53.28 -41.53
C ASP A 608 -103.00 -52.43 -42.33
N THR A 609 -101.88 -53.01 -42.74
CA THR A 609 -100.85 -52.31 -43.54
C THR A 609 -101.47 -51.55 -44.72
N ASP A 610 -101.22 -50.23 -44.77
CA ASP A 610 -101.67 -49.26 -45.77
C ASP A 610 -103.19 -49.05 -45.84
N CYS A 611 -103.99 -49.46 -44.83
CA CYS A 611 -105.44 -49.25 -44.90
C CYS A 611 -106.20 -49.18 -43.55
N GLY A 612 -107.40 -48.60 -43.61
CA GLY A 612 -108.34 -48.46 -42.49
C GLY A 612 -108.04 -47.27 -41.57
N GLY A 613 -108.90 -47.06 -40.58
CA GLY A 613 -108.91 -45.86 -39.77
C GLY A 613 -109.57 -44.66 -40.47
N GLU A 614 -109.58 -43.51 -39.79
CA GLU A 614 -110.33 -42.31 -40.22
C GLU A 614 -109.70 -41.57 -41.43
N THR A 615 -108.42 -41.84 -41.74
CA THR A 615 -107.60 -41.00 -42.62
C THR A 615 -107.00 -41.71 -43.82
N CYS A 616 -106.89 -43.04 -43.80
CA CYS A 616 -106.30 -43.83 -44.87
C CYS A 616 -107.34 -44.45 -45.80
N ALA A 617 -106.89 -45.08 -46.89
CA ALA A 617 -107.78 -45.78 -47.81
C ALA A 617 -108.52 -46.92 -47.09
N LYS A 618 -109.77 -47.19 -47.50
CA LYS A 618 -110.54 -48.32 -46.96
C LYS A 618 -109.91 -49.66 -47.33
N CYS A 619 -109.76 -50.53 -46.35
CA CYS A 619 -109.28 -51.89 -46.51
C CYS A 619 -110.18 -52.71 -47.45
N VAL A 620 -109.55 -53.51 -48.30
CA VAL A 620 -110.22 -54.50 -49.16
C VAL A 620 -110.63 -55.74 -48.37
N ASP A 621 -111.55 -56.54 -48.91
CA ASP A 621 -112.03 -57.75 -48.24
C ASP A 621 -110.86 -58.72 -47.96
N GLY A 622 -110.83 -59.30 -46.75
CA GLY A 622 -109.75 -60.14 -46.23
C GLY A 622 -108.65 -59.43 -45.44
N LYS A 623 -108.59 -58.09 -45.47
CA LYS A 623 -107.71 -57.26 -44.61
C LYS A 623 -108.30 -57.05 -43.21
N ILE A 624 -107.45 -56.71 -42.24
CA ILE A 624 -107.82 -56.45 -40.84
C ILE A 624 -108.58 -55.11 -40.70
N CYS A 625 -109.54 -55.06 -39.78
CA CYS A 625 -110.35 -53.88 -39.46
C CYS A 625 -110.61 -53.78 -37.95
N ASN A 626 -110.82 -52.55 -37.47
CA ASN A 626 -111.25 -52.28 -36.10
C ASN A 626 -112.74 -51.87 -36.04
N VAL A 627 -113.24 -51.22 -37.10
CA VAL A 627 -114.62 -50.76 -37.24
C VAL A 627 -115.14 -50.96 -38.67
N ALA A 628 -116.46 -51.04 -38.82
CA ALA A 628 -117.15 -51.20 -40.10
C ALA A 628 -116.74 -50.15 -41.16
N SER A 629 -116.40 -48.93 -40.74
CA SER A 629 -115.95 -47.86 -41.63
C SER A 629 -114.59 -48.11 -42.27
N ASP A 630 -113.73 -48.97 -41.71
CA ASP A 630 -112.40 -49.28 -42.25
C ASP A 630 -112.51 -50.08 -43.56
N CYS A 631 -113.57 -50.86 -43.72
CA CYS A 631 -113.76 -51.78 -44.84
C CYS A 631 -114.41 -51.11 -46.05
N PHE A 632 -113.99 -51.52 -47.25
CA PHE A 632 -114.64 -51.12 -48.50
C PHE A 632 -116.08 -51.67 -48.59
N SER A 633 -116.30 -52.92 -48.16
CA SER A 633 -117.62 -53.55 -48.03
C SER A 633 -118.54 -52.89 -47.00
N GLY A 634 -117.97 -52.16 -46.02
CA GLY A 634 -118.69 -51.69 -44.83
C GLY A 634 -118.90 -52.78 -43.76
N VAL A 635 -118.38 -53.99 -43.96
CA VAL A 635 -118.60 -55.14 -43.08
C VAL A 635 -117.31 -55.55 -42.38
N CYS A 636 -117.16 -55.19 -41.11
CA CYS A 636 -116.07 -55.65 -40.25
C CYS A 636 -116.59 -56.70 -39.26
N VAL A 637 -116.18 -57.96 -39.42
CA VAL A 637 -116.57 -59.07 -38.54
C VAL A 637 -115.33 -59.86 -38.13
N SER A 638 -115.20 -60.16 -36.83
CA SER A 638 -114.02 -60.82 -36.26
C SER A 638 -112.69 -60.14 -36.64
N ASN A 639 -112.71 -58.80 -36.67
CA ASN A 639 -111.61 -57.92 -37.07
C ASN A 639 -111.09 -58.14 -38.50
N ILE A 640 -111.89 -58.71 -39.40
CA ILE A 640 -111.55 -58.87 -40.82
C ILE A 640 -112.68 -58.31 -41.68
N CYS A 641 -112.32 -57.55 -42.73
CA CYS A 641 -113.26 -57.07 -43.73
C CYS A 641 -113.86 -58.24 -44.50
N GLN A 642 -115.17 -58.42 -44.40
CA GLN A 642 -115.86 -59.51 -45.09
C GLN A 642 -116.33 -59.08 -46.48
N VAL A 643 -116.35 -60.04 -47.40
CA VAL A 643 -117.07 -59.91 -48.68
C VAL A 643 -118.55 -59.69 -48.36
N PRO A 644 -119.20 -58.66 -48.93
CA PRO A 644 -120.57 -58.32 -48.57
C PRO A 644 -121.59 -59.34 -49.11
N THR A 645 -122.65 -59.61 -48.34
CA THR A 645 -123.69 -60.61 -48.62
C THR A 645 -125.07 -60.14 -48.16
N CYS A 646 -126.14 -60.65 -48.77
CA CYS A 646 -127.53 -60.27 -48.47
C CYS A 646 -128.07 -60.67 -47.08
N ASN A 647 -127.21 -60.85 -46.07
CA ASN A 647 -127.52 -61.15 -44.66
C ASN A 647 -126.35 -60.68 -43.74
N ASP A 648 -125.63 -59.61 -44.11
CA ASP A 648 -124.45 -59.12 -43.38
C ASP A 648 -124.74 -57.96 -42.41
N GLY A 649 -125.96 -57.42 -42.41
CA GLY A 649 -126.42 -56.42 -41.48
C GLY A 649 -126.16 -54.97 -41.88
N VAL A 650 -125.57 -54.69 -43.06
CA VAL A 650 -125.40 -53.32 -43.56
C VAL A 650 -125.87 -53.18 -45.00
N LYS A 651 -126.70 -52.15 -45.27
CA LYS A 651 -127.19 -51.87 -46.62
C LYS A 651 -126.03 -51.58 -47.58
N ASN A 652 -125.71 -52.53 -48.45
CA ASN A 652 -124.59 -52.45 -49.38
C ASN A 652 -124.94 -52.96 -50.79
N GLN A 653 -123.95 -53.07 -51.67
CA GLN A 653 -124.11 -53.55 -53.06
C GLN A 653 -125.29 -52.91 -53.81
N ASN A 654 -126.28 -53.71 -54.22
CA ASN A 654 -127.48 -53.29 -54.95
C ASN A 654 -128.76 -53.35 -54.07
N GLU A 655 -128.61 -53.40 -52.75
CA GLU A 655 -129.73 -53.55 -51.82
C GLU A 655 -130.60 -52.29 -51.75
N THR A 656 -131.91 -52.50 -51.65
CA THR A 656 -132.87 -51.38 -51.54
C THR A 656 -133.14 -50.98 -50.10
N ASP A 657 -132.99 -51.90 -49.14
CA ASP A 657 -132.90 -51.65 -47.70
C ASP A 657 -131.95 -52.68 -47.07
N VAL A 658 -131.60 -52.56 -45.79
CA VAL A 658 -130.62 -53.46 -45.14
C VAL A 658 -131.00 -54.93 -45.32
N ASP A 659 -130.08 -55.75 -45.85
CA ASP A 659 -130.24 -57.19 -46.12
C ASP A 659 -131.39 -57.54 -47.10
N CYS A 660 -132.04 -56.57 -47.78
CA CYS A 660 -133.23 -56.86 -48.58
C CYS A 660 -133.51 -55.99 -49.83
N GLY A 661 -134.10 -56.67 -50.81
CA GLY A 661 -134.48 -56.17 -52.12
C GLY A 661 -133.31 -55.84 -53.05
N GLY A 662 -133.61 -55.20 -54.17
CA GLY A 662 -132.69 -55.11 -55.32
C GLY A 662 -132.88 -56.26 -56.33
N GLN A 663 -131.85 -56.54 -57.14
CA GLN A 663 -131.88 -57.63 -58.14
C GLN A 663 -131.24 -58.94 -57.65
N THR A 664 -130.34 -58.88 -56.67
CA THR A 664 -129.49 -60.00 -56.23
C THR A 664 -129.86 -60.58 -54.88
N CYS A 665 -130.58 -59.82 -54.04
CA CYS A 665 -130.97 -60.21 -52.69
C CYS A 665 -132.47 -60.55 -52.60
N PRO A 666 -132.91 -61.32 -51.58
CA PRO A 666 -134.32 -61.67 -51.37
C PRO A 666 -135.23 -60.43 -51.24
N LYS A 667 -136.53 -60.62 -51.51
CA LYS A 667 -137.57 -59.58 -51.37
C LYS A 667 -138.35 -59.72 -50.08
#